data_AF-A0A1L0D6N6-F1
#
_entry.id   AF-A0A1L0D6N6-F1
#
_cell.length_a   1.000
_cell.length_b   1.000
_cell.length_c   1.000
_cell.angle_alpha   90.00
_cell.angle_beta   90.00
_cell.angle_gamma   90.00
#
_symmetry.space_group_name_H-M   'P 1'
#
loop_
_entity.id
_entity.type
_entity.pdbx_description
1 polymer ?
#
loop_
_entity_poly.entity_id
_entity_poly.type
_entity_poly.pdbx_seq_one_letter_code
_entity_poly.pdbx_strand_id
1 'polypeptide(L)'
;MSSEYEYAQQQHYSAPVDTNSLQLPDMAPEGEIKLLSDPLDLEIARLLDDDNVPPSETACSYCGLDSHASVVKCGTCNRWFCNGSSLRSGSHIINHLVLLKHNVVSLHEDLPLGADTLECYNCGTKNVFMLGFVAAKHDSVVVILCRMPCAQLRDINWETNEWQSLIDQRKLLPWIAPVPSDEDMAHTRSITQEQLLKLEAQWRMNKNTSIVDIDNAEAEQLPLLPILLRYNDALEYQNVLAPLVEAEAEYDKSMKESQALEHILVQWSTSDTGRHLALFSLSTYEHSNLAVTVGDQIVLHHREFGASENDSWRAEGFITKLPSAHHEEFTLELLARSVPIPVSTGFTVEFVWKGTSYKRMQKALVDFATNEQSLSGYLYHKILGHEVVGVEFTTDIPSKLTVPKLASLNQSQIHAVATALKMPLTLIQGPPGTGKTVTSATIIYHLSRLHKQRILVCAPSNVAVDHLTEKLAQIGIKVVRLTARLREDVESTTSSHSLHKKVQRMAPKEVQQLLARSQSEEGLSKKKQARLQRQITKLEQQILELAEVICCTCVGAGDFRLSKMEFRSVLIDESTQATEPEVLIPIVKGAKQVILVGDHQQLGPVNLDKKAGEAGLNQSLFERLICLGNVPIRLEVQYRMHPSLSEFSSNMFYEGLLQNGVGSEDRSWPDSAFPWPVADSPMMFWGNYGKEEISSSGNSFLNRLEAMNVEKIITRLFRDGIEPHQIGVITPYEGQRAYIAQYMQMNSLIVEKRSQYVEVEVTSVDAFQGREKDFIILLCVRANDDRAIGFCGILVV
;
A
#
# COMPACT_ATOMS: atom_id res chain seq x y z
N MET A 1 -8.30 -10.37 45.45
CA MET A 1 -8.47 -11.45 44.45
C MET A 1 -7.10 -11.79 43.91
N SER A 2 -6.34 -12.48 44.75
CA SER A 2 -4.91 -12.71 44.63
C SER A 2 -4.68 -14.15 45.05
N SER A 3 -5.10 -15.08 44.18
CA SER A 3 -4.83 -16.52 44.32
C SER A 3 -5.21 -17.36 43.07
N GLU A 4 -5.41 -16.77 41.88
CA GLU A 4 -5.79 -17.53 40.67
C GLU A 4 -4.87 -17.30 39.45
N TYR A 5 -3.74 -16.61 39.62
CA TYR A 5 -2.79 -16.35 38.52
C TYR A 5 -1.51 -17.21 38.55
N GLU A 6 -1.39 -18.18 39.47
CA GLU A 6 -0.21 -19.04 39.61
C GLU A 6 -0.39 -20.49 39.10
N TYR A 7 -1.48 -20.81 38.39
CA TYR A 7 -1.78 -22.20 37.98
C TYR A 7 -1.66 -22.50 36.47
N ALA A 8 -1.15 -21.57 35.65
CA ALA A 8 -1.09 -21.74 34.19
C ALA A 8 0.31 -21.62 33.55
N GLN A 9 1.41 -21.71 34.33
CA GLN A 9 2.79 -21.61 33.81
C GLN A 9 3.73 -22.76 34.22
N GLN A 10 3.20 -23.92 34.61
CA GLN A 10 4.04 -25.09 34.92
C GLN A 10 3.47 -26.40 34.35
N GLN A 11 3.33 -26.50 33.03
CA GLN A 11 3.24 -27.80 32.34
C GLN A 11 3.89 -27.72 30.97
N HIS A 12 5.21 -27.89 30.91
CA HIS A 12 5.93 -28.57 29.84
C HIS A 12 7.40 -28.58 30.24
N TYR A 13 7.85 -29.64 30.93
CA TYR A 13 9.16 -30.29 30.77
C TYR A 13 9.25 -31.42 31.79
N SER A 14 9.76 -32.58 31.33
CA SER A 14 10.19 -33.76 32.08
C SER A 14 9.15 -34.83 32.42
N ALA A 15 9.12 -35.88 31.60
CA ALA A 15 8.85 -37.25 32.07
C ALA A 15 9.72 -38.25 31.26
N PRO A 16 10.15 -39.37 31.87
CA PRO A 16 11.27 -40.20 31.42
C PRO A 16 10.85 -41.27 30.40
N VAL A 17 11.77 -41.63 29.51
CA VAL A 17 11.59 -42.73 28.54
C VAL A 17 12.10 -44.03 29.18
N ASP A 18 11.17 -44.92 29.52
CA ASP A 18 11.46 -46.30 29.88
C ASP A 18 11.75 -47.12 28.61
N THR A 19 12.86 -47.83 28.68
CA THR A 19 13.40 -48.75 27.68
C THR A 19 12.76 -50.12 27.85
N ASN A 20 12.07 -50.62 26.82
CA ASN A 20 12.28 -51.98 26.27
C ASN A 20 11.24 -52.38 25.22
N SER A 21 11.75 -53.18 24.27
CA SER A 21 11.06 -54.08 23.34
C SER A 21 10.47 -53.47 22.06
N LEU A 22 11.20 -53.54 20.95
CA LEU A 22 11.04 -54.60 19.93
C LEU A 22 11.93 -54.36 18.69
N GLN A 23 12.98 -55.19 18.61
CA GLN A 23 13.57 -55.85 17.42
C GLN A 23 13.84 -55.03 16.14
N LEU A 24 15.13 -54.71 15.95
CA LEU A 24 15.76 -54.45 14.64
C LEU A 24 16.29 -55.78 14.07
N PRO A 25 16.15 -56.07 12.76
CA PRO A 25 16.91 -57.13 12.12
C PRO A 25 18.30 -56.63 11.67
N ASP A 26 19.20 -57.61 11.58
CA ASP A 26 20.66 -57.52 11.53
C ASP A 26 21.27 -56.68 10.40
N MET A 27 22.35 -55.97 10.75
CA MET A 27 23.35 -55.50 9.81
C MET A 27 24.41 -56.58 9.55
N ALA A 28 24.68 -56.84 8.26
CA ALA A 28 25.87 -57.51 7.75
C ALA A 28 26.33 -56.77 6.46
N PRO A 29 27.58 -56.91 5.98
CA PRO A 29 28.60 -55.89 6.10
C PRO A 29 28.99 -55.23 4.76
N GLU A 30 29.82 -54.20 4.89
CA GLU A 30 30.53 -53.45 3.84
C GLU A 30 31.01 -54.33 2.67
N GLY A 31 30.67 -53.90 1.45
CA GLY A 31 31.13 -54.51 0.21
C GLY A 31 30.98 -53.57 -0.99
N GLU A 32 32.11 -53.00 -1.41
CA GLU A 32 32.48 -52.54 -2.76
C GLU A 32 31.41 -51.92 -3.68
N ILE A 33 31.53 -50.61 -3.91
CA ILE A 33 30.94 -49.91 -5.06
C ILE A 33 31.59 -50.47 -6.35
N LYS A 34 30.85 -51.32 -7.07
CA LYS A 34 31.12 -51.64 -8.48
C LYS A 34 30.20 -50.81 -9.37
N LEU A 35 30.80 -49.95 -10.18
CA LEU A 35 30.20 -49.41 -11.40
C LEU A 35 29.76 -50.58 -12.29
N LEU A 36 28.46 -50.74 -12.48
CA LEU A 36 27.88 -51.53 -13.57
C LEU A 36 27.14 -50.56 -14.50
N SER A 37 27.84 -50.20 -15.57
CA SER A 37 27.27 -49.67 -16.80
C SER A 37 26.77 -50.86 -17.62
N ASP A 38 25.46 -51.13 -17.62
CA ASP A 38 24.84 -52.07 -18.56
C ASP A 38 23.90 -51.30 -19.50
N PRO A 39 24.10 -51.36 -20.85
CA PRO A 39 23.32 -50.55 -21.80
C PRO A 39 21.84 -50.97 -21.92
N LEU A 40 21.43 -52.10 -21.35
CA LEU A 40 20.09 -52.66 -21.50
C LEU A 40 19.06 -52.05 -20.53
N ASP A 41 19.48 -51.60 -19.34
CA ASP A 41 18.59 -50.96 -18.36
C ASP A 41 18.20 -49.53 -18.77
N LEU A 42 19.04 -48.88 -19.60
CA LEU A 42 18.74 -47.59 -20.24
C LEU A 42 17.75 -47.71 -21.40
N GLU A 43 17.55 -48.91 -21.94
CA GLU A 43 16.63 -49.15 -23.04
C GLU A 43 15.23 -49.54 -22.52
N ILE A 44 15.16 -50.20 -21.35
CA ILE A 44 13.89 -50.49 -20.65
C ILE A 44 13.35 -49.23 -19.94
N ALA A 45 14.20 -48.37 -19.38
CA ALA A 45 13.76 -47.08 -18.82
C ALA A 45 13.24 -46.11 -19.90
N ARG A 46 13.69 -46.23 -21.16
CA ARG A 46 13.18 -45.43 -22.29
C ARG A 46 11.88 -45.97 -22.89
N LEU A 47 11.48 -47.19 -22.56
CA LEU A 47 10.25 -47.83 -23.06
C LEU A 47 9.06 -47.70 -22.08
N LEU A 48 9.25 -47.04 -20.93
CA LEU A 48 8.19 -46.75 -19.95
C LEU A 48 7.88 -45.24 -19.82
N ASP A 49 8.50 -44.38 -20.63
CA ASP A 49 8.09 -42.98 -20.81
C ASP A 49 6.98 -42.92 -21.89
N ASP A 50 5.76 -43.28 -21.50
CA ASP A 50 4.54 -42.99 -22.28
C ASP A 50 3.92 -41.62 -21.87
N ASP A 51 4.74 -40.71 -21.33
CA ASP A 51 4.37 -39.34 -20.97
C ASP A 51 4.60 -38.33 -22.12
N ASN A 52 4.42 -38.78 -23.37
CA ASN A 52 4.43 -37.90 -24.54
C ASN A 52 3.10 -37.93 -25.30
N VAL A 53 1.99 -38.13 -24.57
CA VAL A 53 0.70 -37.62 -25.03
C VAL A 53 0.75 -36.10 -24.84
N PRO A 54 0.62 -35.28 -25.91
CA PRO A 54 0.48 -33.84 -25.72
C PRO A 54 -0.68 -33.61 -24.75
N PRO A 55 -0.53 -32.74 -23.72
CA PRO A 55 -1.62 -32.48 -22.80
C PRO A 55 -2.86 -32.13 -23.63
N SER A 56 -4.01 -32.72 -23.30
CA SER A 56 -5.24 -32.42 -24.00
C SER A 56 -5.41 -30.89 -24.02
N GLU A 57 -5.94 -30.34 -25.12
CA GLU A 57 -6.15 -28.89 -25.22
C GLU A 57 -7.09 -28.35 -24.10
N THR A 58 -7.79 -29.25 -23.39
CA THR A 58 -8.76 -28.98 -22.32
C THR A 58 -8.23 -29.27 -20.91
N ALA A 59 -7.01 -29.79 -20.75
CA ALA A 59 -6.44 -30.10 -19.45
C ALA A 59 -6.08 -28.85 -18.63
N CYS A 60 -6.12 -28.97 -17.31
CA CYS A 60 -5.75 -27.90 -16.40
C CYS A 60 -4.28 -27.50 -16.60
N SER A 61 -4.04 -26.24 -16.97
CA SER A 61 -2.69 -25.71 -17.23
C SER A 61 -1.78 -25.63 -15.99
N TYR A 62 -2.31 -25.88 -14.79
CA TYR A 62 -1.50 -26.08 -13.59
C TYR A 62 -1.24 -27.56 -13.37
N CYS A 63 -2.22 -28.29 -12.85
CA CYS A 63 -2.01 -29.64 -12.33
C CYS A 63 -2.11 -30.76 -13.38
N GLY A 64 -2.55 -30.45 -14.59
CA GLY A 64 -2.73 -31.42 -15.68
C GLY A 64 -4.05 -32.20 -15.63
N LEU A 65 -4.99 -31.86 -14.72
CA LEU A 65 -6.28 -32.55 -14.64
C LEU A 65 -7.08 -32.40 -15.94
N ASP A 66 -7.47 -33.51 -16.54
CA ASP A 66 -8.24 -33.59 -17.80
C ASP A 66 -9.65 -34.13 -17.57
N SER A 67 -10.42 -33.44 -16.71
CA SER A 67 -11.82 -33.77 -16.45
C SER A 67 -12.73 -32.68 -16.99
N HIS A 68 -13.40 -32.94 -18.13
CA HIS A 68 -14.25 -31.98 -18.83
C HIS A 68 -15.34 -31.36 -17.93
N ALA A 69 -15.83 -32.11 -16.95
CA ALA A 69 -16.85 -31.65 -16.00
C ALA A 69 -16.28 -30.73 -14.91
N SER A 70 -14.97 -30.71 -14.68
CA SER A 70 -14.36 -29.94 -13.59
C SER A 70 -13.44 -28.81 -14.07
N VAL A 71 -13.24 -28.68 -15.39
CA VAL A 71 -12.41 -27.65 -16.00
C VAL A 71 -13.24 -26.52 -16.57
N VAL A 72 -12.65 -25.33 -16.51
CA VAL A 72 -13.28 -24.08 -16.90
C VAL A 72 -12.27 -23.26 -17.71
N LYS A 73 -12.73 -22.62 -18.77
CA LYS A 73 -11.87 -21.84 -19.66
C LYS A 73 -11.81 -20.39 -19.22
N CYS A 74 -10.61 -19.85 -19.08
CA CYS A 74 -10.40 -18.43 -18.94
C CYS A 74 -10.58 -17.75 -20.31
N GLY A 75 -11.58 -16.87 -20.44
CA GLY A 75 -11.89 -16.20 -21.71
C GLY A 75 -10.80 -15.25 -22.21
N THR A 76 -9.92 -14.79 -21.32
CA THR A 76 -8.82 -13.87 -21.68
C THR A 76 -7.60 -14.58 -22.28
N CYS A 77 -7.07 -15.61 -21.60
CA CYS A 77 -5.87 -16.34 -22.07
C CYS A 77 -6.19 -17.61 -22.86
N ASN A 78 -7.47 -17.99 -22.96
CA ASN A 78 -7.96 -19.21 -23.61
C ASN A 78 -7.41 -20.52 -23.04
N ARG A 79 -6.92 -20.51 -21.79
CA ARG A 79 -6.45 -21.72 -21.08
C ARG A 79 -7.51 -22.30 -20.16
N TRP A 80 -7.38 -23.58 -19.89
CA TRP A 80 -8.26 -24.35 -19.02
C TRP A 80 -7.67 -24.52 -17.62
N PHE A 81 -8.53 -24.40 -16.62
CA PHE A 81 -8.18 -24.57 -15.21
C PHE A 81 -9.27 -25.33 -14.49
N CYS A 82 -8.91 -26.21 -13.56
CA CYS A 82 -9.90 -26.96 -12.80
C CYS A 82 -10.50 -26.13 -11.65
N ASN A 83 -11.70 -26.51 -11.21
CA ASN A 83 -12.30 -26.01 -9.97
C ASN A 83 -11.82 -26.78 -8.71
N GLY A 84 -10.79 -27.60 -8.86
CA GLY A 84 -10.10 -28.30 -7.77
C GLY A 84 -9.11 -27.42 -7.03
N SER A 85 -8.73 -27.86 -5.84
CA SER A 85 -7.86 -27.11 -4.94
C SER A 85 -6.77 -28.03 -4.43
N SER A 86 -5.52 -27.79 -4.85
CA SER A 86 -4.34 -28.51 -4.35
C SER A 86 -3.77 -27.89 -3.06
N LEU A 87 -4.30 -26.73 -2.63
CA LEU A 87 -3.78 -25.89 -1.56
C LEU A 87 -4.93 -25.35 -0.69
N ARG A 88 -4.66 -24.87 0.53
CA ARG A 88 -5.67 -24.23 1.40
C ARG A 88 -6.16 -22.85 0.90
N SER A 89 -5.91 -22.47 -0.35
CA SER A 89 -6.03 -21.08 -0.84
C SER A 89 -7.02 -20.89 -2.01
N GLY A 90 -7.88 -21.86 -2.31
CA GLY A 90 -8.93 -21.75 -3.35
C GLY A 90 -8.67 -22.61 -4.59
N SER A 91 -9.57 -22.59 -5.57
CA SER A 91 -9.43 -23.41 -6.77
C SER A 91 -8.43 -22.87 -7.79
N HIS A 92 -7.93 -23.72 -8.68
CA HIS A 92 -6.95 -23.32 -9.72
C HIS A 92 -7.49 -22.23 -10.63
N ILE A 93 -8.75 -22.33 -11.08
CA ILE A 93 -9.37 -21.26 -11.89
C ILE A 93 -9.43 -19.93 -11.12
N ILE A 94 -9.87 -19.94 -9.86
CA ILE A 94 -9.97 -18.69 -9.08
C ILE A 94 -8.57 -18.11 -8.84
N ASN A 95 -7.57 -18.91 -8.49
CA ASN A 95 -6.21 -18.44 -8.31
C ASN A 95 -5.62 -17.86 -9.61
N HIS A 96 -5.85 -18.49 -10.76
CA HIS A 96 -5.44 -17.96 -12.06
C HIS A 96 -6.05 -16.58 -12.35
N LEU A 97 -7.38 -16.48 -12.23
CA LEU A 97 -8.11 -15.24 -12.48
C LEU A 97 -7.63 -14.10 -11.55
N VAL A 98 -7.39 -14.40 -10.28
CA VAL A 98 -6.86 -13.50 -9.25
C VAL A 98 -5.45 -13.00 -9.60
N LEU A 99 -4.55 -13.91 -9.99
CA LEU A 99 -3.13 -13.58 -10.23
C LEU A 99 -2.89 -12.84 -11.54
N LEU A 100 -3.57 -13.27 -12.61
CA LEU A 100 -3.50 -12.59 -13.91
C LEU A 100 -4.49 -11.44 -14.06
N LYS A 101 -5.38 -11.24 -13.09
CA LYS A 101 -6.45 -10.23 -13.15
C LYS A 101 -7.39 -10.45 -14.33
N HIS A 102 -7.56 -11.70 -14.74
CA HIS A 102 -8.59 -12.10 -15.68
C HIS A 102 -9.92 -12.21 -14.94
N ASN A 103 -11.02 -12.02 -15.66
CA ASN A 103 -12.34 -11.96 -15.03
C ASN A 103 -13.45 -12.65 -15.84
N VAL A 104 -13.15 -13.10 -17.07
CA VAL A 104 -14.10 -13.77 -17.96
C VAL A 104 -13.91 -15.27 -17.88
N VAL A 105 -15.03 -15.98 -17.69
CA VAL A 105 -15.08 -17.43 -17.58
C VAL A 105 -16.07 -17.99 -18.60
N SER A 106 -15.62 -19.01 -19.33
CA SER A 106 -16.45 -19.80 -20.25
C SER A 106 -16.46 -21.26 -19.83
N LEU A 107 -17.62 -21.90 -19.95
CA LEU A 107 -17.85 -23.27 -19.54
C LEU A 107 -17.55 -24.26 -20.69
N HIS A 108 -17.32 -25.54 -20.35
CA HIS A 108 -17.19 -26.62 -21.32
C HIS A 108 -18.57 -27.02 -21.89
N GLU A 109 -18.62 -27.54 -23.12
CA GLU A 109 -19.86 -28.00 -23.76
C GLU A 109 -20.58 -29.08 -22.96
N ASP A 110 -19.81 -29.92 -22.25
CA ASP A 110 -20.31 -31.02 -21.42
C ASP A 110 -20.93 -30.57 -20.07
N LEU A 111 -20.83 -29.28 -19.71
CA LEU A 111 -21.43 -28.76 -18.49
C LEU A 111 -22.93 -28.47 -18.66
N PRO A 112 -23.74 -28.48 -17.59
CA PRO A 112 -25.20 -28.31 -17.67
C PRO A 112 -25.66 -27.00 -18.34
N LEU A 113 -24.80 -25.99 -18.38
CA LEU A 113 -25.04 -24.69 -18.96
C LEU A 113 -24.51 -24.56 -20.41
N GLY A 114 -23.85 -25.59 -20.95
CA GLY A 114 -23.23 -25.57 -22.28
C GLY A 114 -21.99 -24.68 -22.38
N ALA A 115 -21.42 -24.51 -23.58
CA ALA A 115 -20.25 -23.67 -23.85
C ALA A 115 -20.55 -22.17 -23.87
N ASP A 116 -21.25 -21.71 -22.85
CA ASP A 116 -21.60 -20.30 -22.69
C ASP A 116 -20.57 -19.56 -21.82
N THR A 117 -20.45 -18.27 -22.11
CA THR A 117 -19.66 -17.35 -21.28
C THR A 117 -20.56 -16.79 -20.19
N LEU A 118 -20.10 -16.84 -18.94
CA LEU A 118 -20.87 -16.34 -17.82
C LEU A 118 -21.02 -14.81 -17.92
N GLU A 119 -22.26 -14.33 -18.00
CA GLU A 119 -22.56 -12.91 -18.06
C GLU A 119 -23.83 -12.52 -17.30
N CYS A 120 -23.89 -11.26 -16.89
CA CYS A 120 -25.06 -10.70 -16.25
C CYS A 120 -26.20 -10.52 -17.27
N TYR A 121 -27.38 -11.06 -16.96
CA TYR A 121 -28.56 -10.96 -17.81
C TYR A 121 -28.97 -9.52 -18.12
N ASN A 122 -28.80 -8.60 -17.18
CA ASN A 122 -29.30 -7.22 -17.32
C ASN A 122 -28.30 -6.28 -18.03
N CYS A 123 -27.02 -6.34 -17.68
CA CYS A 123 -26.00 -5.41 -18.19
C CYS A 123 -24.93 -6.04 -19.08
N GLY A 124 -24.98 -7.36 -19.30
CA GLY A 124 -23.99 -8.09 -20.11
C GLY A 124 -22.57 -8.13 -19.52
N THR A 125 -22.39 -7.75 -18.25
CA THR A 125 -21.07 -7.79 -17.62
C THR A 125 -20.59 -9.22 -17.44
N LYS A 126 -19.36 -9.51 -17.86
CA LYS A 126 -18.74 -10.85 -17.85
C LYS A 126 -17.80 -11.12 -16.68
N ASN A 127 -17.69 -10.18 -15.74
CA ASN A 127 -16.78 -10.29 -14.61
C ASN A 127 -17.34 -11.27 -13.57
N VAL A 128 -16.82 -12.50 -13.54
CA VAL A 128 -17.27 -13.58 -12.65
C VAL A 128 -17.24 -13.21 -11.16
N PHE A 129 -16.32 -12.33 -10.73
CA PHE A 129 -16.24 -11.87 -9.34
C PHE A 129 -17.39 -10.93 -8.92
N MET A 130 -18.12 -10.38 -9.90
CA MET A 130 -19.31 -9.57 -9.66
C MET A 130 -20.60 -10.34 -9.92
N LEU A 131 -20.53 -11.52 -10.52
CA LEU A 131 -21.71 -12.29 -10.86
C LEU A 131 -22.19 -13.06 -9.63
N GLY A 132 -23.51 -13.12 -9.53
CA GLY A 132 -24.22 -13.98 -8.60
C GLY A 132 -25.55 -14.36 -9.19
N PHE A 133 -26.31 -15.13 -8.43
CA PHE A 133 -27.58 -15.64 -8.89
C PHE A 133 -28.71 -15.25 -7.93
N VAL A 134 -29.91 -15.12 -8.49
CA VAL A 134 -31.16 -14.92 -7.76
C VAL A 134 -32.18 -15.95 -8.24
N ALA A 135 -33.02 -16.43 -7.33
CA ALA A 135 -34.15 -17.26 -7.66
C ALA A 135 -35.35 -16.40 -8.13
N ALA A 136 -36.13 -16.92 -9.07
CA ALA A 136 -37.39 -16.31 -9.45
C ALA A 136 -38.47 -16.56 -8.39
N LYS A 137 -39.38 -15.60 -8.17
CA LYS A 137 -40.46 -15.72 -7.15
C LYS A 137 -41.44 -16.85 -7.41
N HIS A 138 -41.60 -17.24 -8.68
CA HIS A 138 -42.67 -18.14 -9.12
C HIS A 138 -42.21 -19.32 -9.96
N ASP A 139 -40.91 -19.43 -10.29
CA ASP A 139 -40.33 -20.51 -11.08
C ASP A 139 -38.98 -20.96 -10.49
N SER A 140 -38.62 -22.23 -10.66
CA SER A 140 -37.30 -22.77 -10.30
C SER A 140 -36.20 -22.36 -11.29
N VAL A 141 -36.32 -21.17 -11.87
CA VAL A 141 -35.37 -20.58 -12.81
C VAL A 141 -34.44 -19.65 -12.05
N VAL A 142 -33.15 -19.80 -12.33
CA VAL A 142 -32.09 -18.99 -11.74
C VAL A 142 -31.61 -17.98 -12.77
N VAL A 143 -31.44 -16.72 -12.36
CA VAL A 143 -30.92 -15.64 -13.22
C VAL A 143 -29.59 -15.16 -12.68
N ILE A 144 -28.61 -15.01 -13.57
CA ILE A 144 -27.29 -14.45 -13.23
C ILE A 144 -27.36 -12.92 -13.32
N LEU A 145 -27.08 -12.24 -12.20
CA LEU A 145 -27.07 -10.78 -12.09
C LEU A 145 -25.78 -10.28 -11.45
N CYS A 146 -25.36 -9.10 -11.88
CA CYS A 146 -24.24 -8.39 -11.27
C CYS A 146 -24.59 -7.89 -9.85
N ARG A 147 -23.66 -8.02 -8.90
CA ARG A 147 -23.81 -7.58 -7.48
C ARG A 147 -24.29 -6.13 -7.39
N MET A 148 -23.70 -5.26 -8.22
CA MET A 148 -24.01 -3.83 -8.34
C MET A 148 -23.87 -3.43 -9.82
N PRO A 149 -24.77 -2.61 -10.38
CA PRO A 149 -26.02 -2.10 -9.78
C PRO A 149 -27.20 -3.09 -9.86
N CYS A 150 -27.08 -4.16 -10.66
CA CYS A 150 -28.21 -5.01 -11.09
C CYS A 150 -29.00 -5.63 -9.93
N ALA A 151 -28.30 -6.23 -8.96
CA ALA A 151 -28.94 -6.88 -7.82
C ALA A 151 -29.47 -5.90 -6.75
N GLN A 152 -29.21 -4.59 -6.85
CA GLN A 152 -29.80 -3.60 -5.94
C GLN A 152 -31.01 -2.89 -6.52
N LEU A 153 -31.16 -2.89 -7.86
CA LEU A 153 -32.35 -2.39 -8.50
C LEU A 153 -33.51 -3.32 -8.15
N ARG A 154 -34.50 -2.81 -7.42
CA ARG A 154 -35.70 -3.58 -7.06
C ARG A 154 -36.50 -3.84 -8.32
N ASP A 155 -36.26 -5.00 -8.95
CA ASP A 155 -37.12 -5.54 -9.99
C ASP A 155 -38.30 -6.29 -9.34
N ILE A 156 -39.48 -6.18 -9.95
CA ILE A 156 -40.71 -6.82 -9.47
C ILE A 156 -40.60 -8.35 -9.61
N ASN A 157 -39.85 -8.82 -10.61
CA ASN A 157 -39.81 -10.23 -11.03
C ASN A 157 -38.84 -11.12 -10.22
N TRP A 158 -37.84 -10.53 -9.55
CA TRP A 158 -36.74 -11.27 -8.92
C TRP A 158 -36.66 -11.00 -7.41
N GLU A 159 -36.24 -11.99 -6.62
CA GLU A 159 -35.94 -11.81 -5.21
C GLU A 159 -34.50 -11.31 -5.03
N THR A 160 -34.27 -10.04 -5.35
CA THR A 160 -32.94 -9.44 -5.31
C THR A 160 -32.29 -9.42 -3.91
N ASN A 161 -33.10 -9.56 -2.86
CA ASN A 161 -32.61 -9.69 -1.48
C ASN A 161 -31.89 -11.03 -1.22
N GLU A 162 -32.14 -12.06 -2.03
CA GLU A 162 -31.53 -13.39 -1.89
C GLU A 162 -30.31 -13.59 -2.82
N TRP A 163 -29.74 -12.51 -3.37
CA TRP A 163 -28.57 -12.62 -4.24
C TRP A 163 -27.40 -13.33 -3.55
N GLN A 164 -26.86 -14.35 -4.22
CA GLN A 164 -25.70 -15.14 -3.79
C GLN A 164 -24.60 -15.11 -4.87
N SER A 165 -23.35 -14.99 -4.44
CA SER A 165 -22.17 -14.98 -5.33
C SER A 165 -22.01 -16.30 -6.08
N LEU A 166 -21.56 -16.27 -7.34
CA LEU A 166 -21.18 -17.49 -8.09
C LEU A 166 -19.89 -18.14 -7.57
N ILE A 167 -19.15 -17.41 -6.73
CA ILE A 167 -17.94 -17.88 -6.05
C ILE A 167 -18.24 -17.99 -4.56
N ASP A 168 -18.03 -19.16 -3.99
CA ASP A 168 -18.13 -19.43 -2.56
C ASP A 168 -16.85 -20.11 -2.07
N GLN A 169 -16.35 -19.69 -0.90
CA GLN A 169 -15.08 -20.19 -0.33
C GLN A 169 -13.91 -20.29 -1.33
N ARG A 170 -13.77 -19.29 -2.21
CA ARG A 170 -12.73 -19.22 -3.28
C ARG A 170 -12.80 -20.37 -4.30
N LYS A 171 -13.99 -20.92 -4.54
CA LYS A 171 -14.29 -21.89 -5.60
C LYS A 171 -15.54 -21.46 -6.35
N LEU A 172 -15.69 -21.88 -7.61
CA LEU A 172 -16.96 -21.74 -8.30
C LEU A 172 -18.00 -22.69 -7.66
N LEU A 173 -19.27 -22.29 -7.67
CA LEU A 173 -20.34 -23.14 -7.16
C LEU A 173 -20.35 -24.51 -7.89
N PRO A 174 -20.62 -25.62 -7.18
CA PRO A 174 -20.55 -26.96 -7.77
C PRO A 174 -21.47 -27.20 -8.98
N TRP A 175 -22.58 -26.47 -9.07
CA TRP A 175 -23.51 -26.57 -10.22
C TRP A 175 -23.05 -25.79 -11.44
N ILE A 176 -22.06 -24.88 -11.28
CA ILE A 176 -21.38 -24.19 -12.40
C ILE A 176 -20.23 -25.06 -12.89
N ALA A 177 -19.37 -25.48 -11.95
CA ALA A 177 -18.25 -26.37 -12.22
C ALA A 177 -18.05 -27.30 -11.01
N PRO A 178 -18.35 -28.60 -11.13
CA PRO A 178 -18.03 -29.61 -10.14
C PRO A 178 -16.60 -29.50 -9.60
N VAL A 179 -16.45 -29.74 -8.29
CA VAL A 179 -15.14 -29.87 -7.67
C VAL A 179 -14.65 -31.31 -7.94
N PRO A 180 -13.42 -31.50 -8.46
CA PRO A 180 -12.82 -32.83 -8.66
C PRO A 180 -12.81 -33.66 -7.38
N SER A 181 -12.88 -34.99 -7.51
CA SER A 181 -12.77 -35.89 -6.36
C SER A 181 -11.34 -35.93 -5.80
N ASP A 182 -11.17 -36.35 -4.55
CA ASP A 182 -9.84 -36.47 -3.92
C ASP A 182 -8.95 -37.49 -4.65
N GLU A 183 -9.54 -38.53 -5.25
CA GLU A 183 -8.84 -39.53 -6.08
C GLU A 183 -8.30 -38.89 -7.36
N ASP A 184 -9.12 -38.10 -8.07
CA ASP A 184 -8.71 -37.38 -9.27
C ASP A 184 -7.57 -36.40 -8.97
N MET A 185 -7.62 -35.72 -7.82
CA MET A 185 -6.58 -34.77 -7.40
C MET A 185 -5.28 -35.46 -7.00
N ALA A 186 -5.32 -36.67 -6.43
CA ALA A 186 -4.13 -37.42 -6.03
C ALA A 186 -3.24 -37.85 -7.21
N HIS A 187 -3.84 -38.02 -8.40
CA HIS A 187 -3.13 -38.38 -9.62
C HIS A 187 -2.56 -37.17 -10.39
N THR A 188 -2.75 -35.95 -9.89
CA THR A 188 -2.32 -34.71 -10.56
C THR A 188 -1.01 -34.15 -10.00
N ARG A 189 -0.34 -33.30 -10.79
CA ARG A 189 0.92 -32.66 -10.36
C ARG A 189 0.67 -31.72 -9.19
N SER A 190 1.37 -31.95 -8.08
CA SER A 190 1.40 -31.01 -6.95
C SER A 190 2.18 -29.74 -7.31
N ILE A 191 1.59 -28.58 -7.04
CA ILE A 191 2.17 -27.26 -7.37
C ILE A 191 2.10 -26.38 -6.14
N THR A 192 3.24 -25.78 -5.80
CA THR A 192 3.34 -24.83 -4.69
C THR A 192 2.86 -23.43 -5.09
N GLN A 193 2.50 -22.61 -4.10
CA GLN A 193 2.05 -21.24 -4.36
C GLN A 193 3.15 -20.35 -4.98
N GLU A 194 4.42 -20.56 -4.61
CA GLU A 194 5.55 -19.79 -5.17
C GLU A 194 5.80 -20.14 -6.64
N GLN A 195 5.77 -21.43 -6.98
CA GLN A 195 5.87 -21.89 -8.37
C GLN A 195 4.72 -21.34 -9.23
N LEU A 196 3.50 -21.32 -8.70
CA LEU A 196 2.33 -20.80 -9.41
C LEU A 196 2.47 -19.28 -9.68
N LEU A 197 2.94 -18.50 -8.70
CA LEU A 197 3.22 -17.07 -8.89
C LEU A 197 4.28 -16.80 -9.97
N LYS A 198 5.36 -17.58 -9.98
CA LYS A 198 6.44 -17.45 -10.97
C LYS A 198 5.99 -17.89 -12.36
N LEU A 199 5.22 -18.96 -12.45
CA LEU A 199 4.67 -19.46 -13.71
C LEU A 199 3.79 -18.40 -14.37
N GLU A 200 2.90 -17.79 -13.57
CA GLU A 200 2.04 -16.72 -14.05
C GLU A 200 2.82 -15.46 -14.45
N ALA A 201 3.87 -15.11 -13.70
CA ALA A 201 4.74 -14.00 -14.07
C ALA A 201 5.48 -14.26 -15.40
N GLN A 202 5.95 -15.49 -15.62
CA GLN A 202 6.65 -15.87 -16.84
C GLN A 202 5.70 -15.99 -18.04
N TRP A 203 4.46 -16.46 -17.87
CA TRP A 203 3.46 -16.51 -18.95
C TRP A 203 3.11 -15.15 -19.56
N ARG A 204 3.35 -14.05 -18.83
CA ARG A 204 3.23 -12.69 -19.38
C ARG A 204 4.33 -12.35 -20.40
N MET A 205 5.52 -12.93 -20.24
CA MET A 205 6.67 -12.68 -21.12
C MET A 205 6.82 -13.77 -22.19
N ASN A 206 6.61 -15.02 -21.80
CA ASN A 206 6.68 -16.18 -22.67
C ASN A 206 5.53 -17.15 -22.32
N LYS A 207 4.55 -17.23 -23.22
CA LYS A 207 3.38 -18.09 -23.03
C LYS A 207 3.73 -19.59 -22.96
N ASN A 208 4.90 -20.01 -23.42
CA ASN A 208 5.26 -21.43 -23.47
C ASN A 208 6.06 -21.90 -22.25
N THR A 209 6.23 -21.06 -21.23
CA THR A 209 7.04 -21.42 -20.07
C THR A 209 6.38 -22.51 -19.23
N SER A 210 7.18 -23.51 -18.83
CA SER A 210 6.74 -24.63 -18.00
C SER A 210 7.24 -24.47 -16.57
N ILE A 211 6.69 -25.25 -15.64
CA ILE A 211 7.13 -25.24 -14.24
C ILE A 211 8.59 -25.70 -14.09
N VAL A 212 9.09 -26.55 -15.01
CA VAL A 212 10.49 -27.02 -15.00
C VAL A 212 11.47 -25.88 -15.28
N ASP A 213 11.06 -24.90 -16.08
CA ASP A 213 11.87 -23.71 -16.38
C ASP A 213 12.02 -22.78 -15.16
N ILE A 214 11.03 -22.80 -14.26
CA ILE A 214 11.04 -22.02 -13.00
C ILE A 214 11.99 -22.65 -11.99
N ASP A 215 11.89 -23.97 -11.81
CA ASP A 215 12.71 -24.72 -10.88
C ASP A 215 14.21 -24.56 -11.22
N ASN A 216 14.54 -24.47 -12.51
CA ASN A 216 15.90 -24.20 -12.98
C ASN A 216 16.36 -22.75 -12.71
N ALA A 217 15.48 -21.75 -12.81
CA ALA A 217 15.82 -20.35 -12.56
C ALA A 217 16.02 -20.02 -11.07
N GLU A 218 15.36 -20.75 -10.17
CA GLU A 218 15.54 -20.60 -8.71
C GLU A 218 16.93 -21.03 -8.23
N ALA A 219 17.52 -22.03 -8.87
CA ALA A 219 18.85 -22.52 -8.53
C ALA A 219 19.98 -21.49 -8.80
N GLU A 220 19.71 -20.46 -9.61
CA GLU A 220 20.70 -19.44 -10.01
C GLU A 220 20.67 -18.15 -9.17
N GLN A 221 19.68 -17.94 -8.30
CA GLN A 221 19.58 -16.71 -7.49
C GLN A 221 20.40 -16.78 -6.19
N LEU A 222 21.34 -15.84 -6.02
CA LEU A 222 22.09 -15.66 -4.78
C LEU A 222 21.15 -15.22 -3.63
N PRO A 223 21.32 -15.77 -2.40
CA PRO A 223 20.48 -15.41 -1.26
C PRO A 223 20.75 -13.97 -0.79
N LEU A 224 19.67 -13.26 -0.41
CA LEU A 224 19.76 -11.93 0.18
C LEU A 224 20.35 -12.00 1.59
N LEU A 225 21.29 -11.10 1.90
CA LEU A 225 21.90 -11.01 3.23
C LEU A 225 20.95 -10.30 4.21
N PRO A 226 20.82 -10.80 5.46
CA PRO A 226 19.99 -10.14 6.46
C PRO A 226 20.64 -8.85 6.96
N ILE A 227 19.81 -7.87 7.34
CA ILE A 227 20.24 -6.65 8.03
C ILE A 227 20.90 -7.00 9.37
N LEU A 228 22.01 -6.34 9.66
CA LEU A 228 22.81 -6.55 10.86
C LEU A 228 22.52 -5.45 11.88
N LEU A 229 22.64 -5.77 13.17
CA LEU A 229 22.60 -4.73 14.20
C LEU A 229 23.83 -3.82 14.12
N ARG A 230 25.01 -4.42 13.90
CA ARG A 230 26.30 -3.73 13.83
C ARG A 230 26.99 -4.03 12.50
N TYR A 231 27.63 -3.01 11.96
CA TYR A 231 28.40 -3.05 10.73
C TYR A 231 29.83 -2.61 11.04
N ASN A 232 30.82 -3.19 10.38
CA ASN A 232 32.24 -2.83 10.53
C ASN A 232 32.54 -1.47 9.91
N ASP A 233 31.96 -1.21 8.75
CA ASP A 233 32.11 0.03 8.01
C ASP A 233 30.88 0.31 7.13
N ALA A 234 30.86 1.50 6.52
CA ALA A 234 29.77 1.91 5.66
C ALA A 234 29.70 1.17 4.31
N LEU A 235 30.78 0.48 3.91
CA LEU A 235 30.78 -0.34 2.69
C LEU A 235 30.04 -1.66 2.94
N GLU A 236 30.27 -2.31 4.09
CA GLU A 236 29.48 -3.48 4.52
C GLU A 236 28.00 -3.11 4.66
N TYR A 237 27.71 -1.96 5.27
CA TYR A 237 26.37 -1.43 5.36
C TYR A 237 25.71 -1.29 3.97
N GLN A 238 26.42 -0.68 3.00
CA GLN A 238 25.93 -0.59 1.62
C GLN A 238 25.74 -1.96 0.98
N ASN A 239 26.68 -2.88 1.14
CA ASN A 239 26.64 -4.21 0.52
C ASN A 239 25.47 -5.07 1.03
N VAL A 240 25.00 -4.84 2.25
CA VAL A 240 23.81 -5.51 2.80
C VAL A 240 22.53 -4.84 2.34
N LEU A 241 22.41 -3.51 2.45
CA LEU A 241 21.13 -2.83 2.18
C LEU A 241 20.87 -2.59 0.69
N ALA A 242 21.91 -2.42 -0.15
CA ALA A 242 21.73 -2.12 -1.57
C ALA A 242 21.04 -3.27 -2.35
N PRO A 243 21.41 -4.54 -2.19
CA PRO A 243 20.68 -5.64 -2.83
C PRO A 243 19.23 -5.75 -2.40
N LEU A 244 18.91 -5.44 -1.13
CA LEU A 244 17.52 -5.44 -0.64
C LEU A 244 16.68 -4.36 -1.33
N VAL A 245 17.24 -3.16 -1.48
CA VAL A 245 16.58 -2.06 -2.21
C VAL A 245 16.41 -2.40 -3.70
N GLU A 246 17.36 -3.11 -4.30
CA GLU A 246 17.28 -3.55 -5.69
C GLU A 246 16.23 -4.65 -5.89
N ALA A 247 16.17 -5.62 -4.98
CA ALA A 247 15.13 -6.66 -4.98
C ALA A 247 13.72 -6.06 -4.87
N GLU A 248 13.51 -5.15 -3.93
CA GLU A 248 12.24 -4.41 -3.78
C GLU A 248 11.92 -3.60 -5.04
N ALA A 249 12.91 -2.94 -5.65
CA ALA A 249 12.73 -2.15 -6.85
C ALA A 249 12.32 -2.99 -8.07
N GLU A 250 12.95 -4.15 -8.28
CA GLU A 250 12.59 -5.04 -9.39
C GLU A 250 11.24 -5.72 -9.16
N TYR A 251 10.91 -6.03 -7.89
CA TYR A 251 9.57 -6.53 -7.55
C TYR A 251 8.49 -5.46 -7.82
N ASP A 252 8.66 -4.22 -7.37
CA ASP A 252 7.73 -3.11 -7.66
C ASP A 252 7.62 -2.85 -9.18
N LYS A 253 8.75 -2.89 -9.89
CA LYS A 253 8.78 -2.72 -11.35
C LYS A 253 8.00 -3.81 -12.07
N SER A 254 8.30 -5.08 -11.78
CA SER A 254 7.59 -6.22 -12.37
C SER A 254 6.10 -6.18 -12.02
N MET A 255 5.76 -5.80 -10.79
CA MET A 255 4.38 -5.58 -10.38
C MET A 255 3.69 -4.49 -11.20
N LYS A 256 4.28 -3.30 -11.38
CA LYS A 256 3.68 -2.22 -12.17
C LYS A 256 3.61 -2.52 -13.67
N GLU A 257 4.65 -3.10 -14.25
CA GLU A 257 4.70 -3.45 -15.68
C GLU A 257 3.69 -4.55 -16.00
N SER A 258 3.47 -5.49 -15.06
CA SER A 258 2.48 -6.55 -15.21
C SER A 258 1.01 -6.10 -15.12
N GLN A 259 0.78 -4.80 -14.89
CA GLN A 259 -0.55 -4.20 -14.72
C GLN A 259 -1.02 -3.44 -15.95
N ALA A 260 -0.41 -3.69 -17.12
CA ALA A 260 -0.93 -3.17 -18.39
C ALA A 260 -2.37 -3.64 -18.61
N LEU A 261 -3.23 -2.72 -19.06
CA LEU A 261 -4.66 -2.95 -19.26
C LEU A 261 -4.99 -2.85 -20.75
N GLU A 262 -5.43 -3.95 -21.34
CA GLU A 262 -5.81 -4.03 -22.74
C GLU A 262 -7.30 -3.74 -22.95
N HIS A 263 -7.66 -3.36 -24.18
CA HIS A 263 -9.05 -3.15 -24.63
C HIS A 263 -9.83 -2.05 -23.89
N ILE A 264 -9.17 -0.97 -23.50
CA ILE A 264 -9.85 0.15 -22.85
C ILE A 264 -10.63 1.02 -23.85
N LEU A 265 -11.70 1.63 -23.34
CA LEU A 265 -12.48 2.66 -24.02
C LEU A 265 -11.88 4.03 -23.71
N VAL A 266 -11.57 4.81 -24.75
CA VAL A 266 -11.02 6.16 -24.64
C VAL A 266 -11.99 7.16 -25.26
N GLN A 267 -12.43 8.13 -24.47
CA GLN A 267 -13.13 9.32 -24.93
C GLN A 267 -12.15 10.49 -25.05
N TRP A 268 -12.20 11.18 -26.18
CA TRP A 268 -11.30 12.30 -26.45
C TRP A 268 -11.95 13.63 -26.06
N SER A 269 -11.20 14.48 -25.35
CA SER A 269 -11.56 15.88 -25.16
C SER A 269 -10.34 16.78 -25.27
N THR A 270 -10.53 18.09 -25.14
CA THR A 270 -9.47 19.09 -25.23
C THR A 270 -9.49 19.92 -23.96
N SER A 271 -8.32 20.10 -23.34
CA SER A 271 -8.16 20.96 -22.17
C SER A 271 -8.30 22.45 -22.52
N ASP A 272 -8.52 23.29 -21.50
CA ASP A 272 -8.48 24.76 -21.62
C ASP A 272 -7.12 25.29 -22.13
N THR A 273 -6.08 24.45 -22.13
CA THR A 273 -4.73 24.75 -22.64
C THR A 273 -4.50 24.26 -24.08
N GLY A 274 -5.53 23.70 -24.72
CA GLY A 274 -5.50 23.18 -26.10
C GLY A 274 -4.80 21.82 -26.26
N ARG A 275 -4.43 21.16 -25.16
CA ARG A 275 -3.87 19.80 -25.17
C ARG A 275 -4.96 18.74 -25.22
N HIS A 276 -4.65 17.61 -25.87
CA HIS A 276 -5.54 16.45 -25.95
C HIS A 276 -5.64 15.73 -24.61
N LEU A 277 -6.88 15.48 -24.21
CA LEU A 277 -7.23 14.70 -23.03
C LEU A 277 -7.83 13.37 -23.49
N ALA A 278 -7.30 12.27 -22.95
CA ALA A 278 -7.89 10.95 -23.03
C ALA A 278 -8.62 10.68 -21.71
N LEU A 279 -9.94 10.57 -21.79
CA LEU A 279 -10.78 10.12 -20.69
C LEU A 279 -11.00 8.62 -20.85
N PHE A 280 -10.74 7.87 -19.80
CA PHE A 280 -11.02 6.44 -19.80
C PHE A 280 -11.42 6.00 -18.40
N SER A 281 -12.47 5.18 -18.33
CA SER A 281 -12.75 4.41 -17.14
C SER A 281 -11.85 3.18 -17.15
N LEU A 282 -11.00 3.00 -16.14
CA LEU A 282 -10.49 1.67 -15.88
C LEU A 282 -11.63 0.95 -15.17
N SER A 283 -12.31 0.03 -15.85
CA SER A 283 -13.20 -0.94 -15.21
C SER A 283 -12.46 -1.80 -14.17
N THR A 284 -11.13 -1.69 -14.15
CA THR A 284 -10.17 -2.25 -13.20
C THR A 284 -9.52 -1.20 -12.29
N TYR A 285 -10.00 0.06 -12.22
CA TYR A 285 -9.41 1.09 -11.36
C TYR A 285 -9.44 0.69 -9.88
N GLU A 286 -10.59 0.21 -9.44
CA GLU A 286 -10.81 -0.30 -8.08
C GLU A 286 -10.09 -1.65 -7.83
N HIS A 287 -9.35 -2.18 -8.82
CA HIS A 287 -8.99 -3.60 -8.92
C HIS A 287 -7.50 -3.88 -8.90
N SER A 288 -6.70 -2.91 -8.49
CA SER A 288 -5.27 -3.08 -8.36
C SER A 288 -4.79 -2.27 -7.17
N ASN A 289 -3.82 -2.77 -6.42
CA ASN A 289 -3.02 -1.97 -5.47
C ASN A 289 -2.19 -0.88 -6.22
N LEU A 290 -2.72 -0.36 -7.31
CA LEU A 290 -2.22 0.72 -8.13
C LEU A 290 -2.58 1.98 -7.38
N ALA A 291 -1.65 2.41 -6.53
CA ALA A 291 -1.64 3.75 -5.98
C ALA A 291 -1.33 4.74 -7.13
N VAL A 292 -2.29 4.92 -8.03
CA VAL A 292 -2.21 5.89 -9.12
C VAL A 292 -2.44 7.27 -8.52
N THR A 293 -1.47 8.15 -8.74
CA THR A 293 -1.53 9.53 -8.27
C THR A 293 -1.59 10.49 -9.44
N VAL A 294 -2.21 11.66 -9.23
CA VAL A 294 -2.13 12.77 -10.18
C VAL A 294 -0.66 13.07 -10.45
N GLY A 295 -0.30 13.13 -11.74
CA GLY A 295 1.05 13.29 -12.25
C GLY A 295 1.74 11.99 -12.66
N ASP A 296 1.15 10.82 -12.43
CA ASP A 296 1.70 9.56 -12.93
C ASP A 296 1.72 9.52 -14.45
N GLN A 297 2.78 8.93 -15.00
CA GLN A 297 2.99 8.85 -16.43
C GLN A 297 2.44 7.54 -16.95
N ILE A 298 1.59 7.65 -17.96
CA ILE A 298 0.97 6.52 -18.64
C ILE A 298 1.37 6.56 -20.11
N VAL A 299 1.62 5.39 -20.67
CA VAL A 299 1.68 5.20 -22.12
C VAL A 299 0.33 4.66 -22.57
N LEU A 300 -0.28 5.36 -23.52
CA LEU A 300 -1.45 4.89 -24.24
C LEU A 300 -1.00 4.33 -25.59
N HIS A 301 -1.33 3.08 -25.84
CA HIS A 301 -1.03 2.35 -27.07
C HIS A 301 -2.31 1.99 -27.79
N HIS A 302 -2.28 1.98 -29.13
CA HIS A 302 -3.35 1.49 -29.97
C HIS A 302 -2.78 0.62 -31.08
N ARG A 303 -3.37 -0.56 -31.26
CA ARG A 303 -3.00 -1.50 -32.30
C ARG A 303 -4.23 -1.89 -33.12
N GLU A 304 -4.19 -1.63 -34.42
CA GLU A 304 -5.22 -2.13 -35.33
C GLU A 304 -5.10 -3.65 -35.51
N PHE A 305 -6.25 -4.33 -35.54
CA PHE A 305 -6.32 -5.79 -35.67
C PHE A 305 -5.75 -6.23 -37.02
N GLY A 306 -4.61 -6.94 -37.03
CA GLY A 306 -3.97 -7.46 -38.24
C GLY A 306 -2.83 -6.60 -38.83
N ALA A 307 -2.43 -5.48 -38.19
CA ALA A 307 -1.35 -4.62 -38.67
C ALA A 307 0.06 -5.04 -38.19
N SER A 308 1.08 -4.80 -39.02
CA SER A 308 2.51 -5.03 -38.69
C SER A 308 3.00 -4.11 -37.57
N GLU A 309 4.12 -4.45 -36.88
CA GLU A 309 4.65 -3.67 -35.72
C GLU A 309 4.83 -2.17 -35.98
N ASN A 310 4.98 -1.75 -37.24
CA ASN A 310 5.21 -0.36 -37.63
C ASN A 310 3.95 0.55 -37.66
N ASP A 311 2.73 0.00 -37.59
CA ASP A 311 1.46 0.78 -37.66
C ASP A 311 0.80 1.01 -36.30
N SER A 312 1.55 0.89 -35.20
CA SER A 312 1.00 1.10 -33.86
C SER A 312 1.15 2.55 -33.37
N TRP A 313 0.05 3.14 -32.90
CA TRP A 313 0.08 4.48 -32.31
C TRP A 313 0.43 4.40 -30.83
N ARG A 314 1.36 5.25 -30.39
CA ARG A 314 1.84 5.32 -29.02
C ARG A 314 1.96 6.77 -28.58
N ALA A 315 1.39 7.12 -27.44
CA ALA A 315 1.58 8.43 -26.83
C ALA A 315 1.77 8.32 -25.33
N GLU A 316 2.65 9.16 -24.80
CA GLU A 316 2.81 9.34 -23.36
C GLU A 316 1.92 10.48 -22.87
N GLY A 317 1.39 10.35 -21.66
CA GLY A 317 0.64 11.39 -20.98
C GLY A 317 0.81 11.36 -19.47
N PHE A 318 0.25 12.36 -18.81
CA PHE A 318 0.20 12.48 -17.36
C PHE A 318 -1.23 12.50 -16.86
N ILE A 319 -1.48 11.80 -15.76
CA ILE A 319 -2.79 11.79 -15.13
C ILE A 319 -3.02 13.15 -14.48
N THR A 320 -4.08 13.85 -14.88
CA THR A 320 -4.45 15.15 -14.32
C THR A 320 -5.59 15.06 -13.33
N LYS A 321 -6.49 14.08 -13.51
CA LYS A 321 -7.58 13.80 -12.57
C LYS A 321 -7.74 12.31 -12.36
N LEU A 322 -7.93 11.93 -11.10
CA LEU A 322 -8.31 10.59 -10.69
C LEU A 322 -9.83 10.49 -10.62
N PRO A 323 -10.39 9.28 -10.76
CA PRO A 323 -11.79 9.04 -10.46
C PRO A 323 -12.13 9.48 -9.03
N SER A 324 -13.29 10.11 -8.89
CA SER A 324 -13.83 10.62 -7.63
C SER A 324 -15.28 10.17 -7.48
N ALA A 325 -15.88 10.43 -6.32
CA ALA A 325 -17.30 10.17 -6.08
C ALA A 325 -18.27 10.83 -7.09
N HIS A 326 -17.80 11.80 -7.88
CA HIS A 326 -18.56 12.51 -8.90
C HIS A 326 -18.09 12.24 -10.34
N HIS A 327 -16.98 11.53 -10.54
CA HIS A 327 -16.36 11.34 -11.85
C HIS A 327 -15.71 9.96 -11.91
N GLU A 328 -16.25 9.02 -12.69
CA GLU A 328 -15.77 7.62 -12.73
C GLU A 328 -14.54 7.42 -13.64
N GLU A 329 -14.21 8.41 -14.46
CA GLU A 329 -13.16 8.31 -15.47
C GLU A 329 -11.85 8.99 -15.02
N PHE A 330 -10.72 8.39 -15.40
CA PHE A 330 -9.43 9.07 -15.38
C PHE A 330 -9.36 10.13 -16.45
N THR A 331 -8.63 11.21 -16.18
CA THR A 331 -8.23 12.17 -17.20
C THR A 331 -6.72 12.08 -17.40
N LEU A 332 -6.32 11.69 -18.62
CA LEU A 332 -4.92 11.64 -19.05
C LEU A 332 -4.65 12.77 -20.04
N GLU A 333 -3.75 13.68 -19.71
CA GLU A 333 -3.28 14.71 -20.62
C GLU A 333 -2.09 14.20 -21.44
N LEU A 334 -2.24 14.12 -22.76
CA LEU A 334 -1.21 13.58 -23.65
C LEU A 334 -0.18 14.64 -24.05
N LEU A 335 1.08 14.20 -24.17
CA LEU A 335 2.18 14.99 -24.72
C LEU A 335 2.19 15.02 -26.26
N ALA A 336 1.44 14.12 -26.90
CA ALA A 336 1.39 14.00 -28.36
C ALA A 336 0.56 15.13 -28.99
N ARG A 337 1.03 15.61 -30.15
CA ARG A 337 0.34 16.64 -30.95
C ARG A 337 -0.74 16.09 -31.88
N SER A 338 -0.75 14.78 -32.11
CA SER A 338 -1.70 14.11 -32.99
C SER A 338 -2.18 12.83 -32.31
N VAL A 339 -3.50 12.72 -32.16
CA VAL A 339 -4.17 11.59 -31.52
C VAL A 339 -5.20 10.99 -32.48
N PRO A 340 -5.46 9.67 -32.43
CA PRO A 340 -6.45 9.01 -33.28
C PRO A 340 -7.88 9.28 -32.77
N ILE A 341 -8.35 10.52 -32.94
CA ILE A 341 -9.68 11.00 -32.51
C ILE A 341 -10.85 10.11 -32.98
N PRO A 342 -10.85 9.51 -34.19
CA PRO A 342 -11.99 8.71 -34.65
C PRO A 342 -12.16 7.37 -33.92
N VAL A 343 -11.14 6.93 -33.18
CA VAL A 343 -11.11 5.60 -32.56
C VAL A 343 -11.29 5.74 -31.05
N SER A 344 -12.22 4.97 -30.49
CA SER A 344 -12.55 4.98 -29.06
C SER A 344 -12.34 3.64 -28.36
N THR A 345 -12.00 2.57 -29.09
CA THR A 345 -11.87 1.20 -28.58
C THR A 345 -10.53 0.58 -28.94
N GLY A 346 -10.07 -0.43 -28.19
CA GLY A 346 -8.87 -1.20 -28.55
C GLY A 346 -7.56 -0.53 -28.14
N PHE A 347 -7.62 0.38 -27.18
CA PHE A 347 -6.43 0.98 -26.58
C PHE A 347 -5.89 0.10 -25.46
N THR A 348 -4.59 0.20 -25.21
CA THR A 348 -3.89 -0.43 -24.09
C THR A 348 -3.23 0.66 -23.25
N VAL A 349 -3.38 0.60 -21.94
CA VAL A 349 -2.72 1.49 -20.97
C VAL A 349 -1.58 0.75 -20.30
N GLU A 350 -0.38 1.29 -20.42
CA GLU A 350 0.81 0.82 -19.70
C GLU A 350 1.23 1.87 -18.67
N PHE A 351 1.41 1.45 -17.43
CA PHE A 351 1.91 2.31 -16.36
C PHE A 351 3.44 2.40 -16.45
N VAL A 352 3.97 3.61 -16.55
CA VAL A 352 5.43 3.79 -16.57
C VAL A 352 5.96 3.70 -15.14
N TRP A 353 6.67 2.62 -14.83
CA TRP A 353 7.38 2.51 -13.55
C TRP A 353 8.49 3.56 -13.45
N LYS A 354 8.55 4.24 -12.30
CA LYS A 354 9.58 5.23 -11.99
C LYS A 354 10.30 4.85 -10.70
N GLY A 355 11.43 4.17 -10.81
CA GLY A 355 12.29 3.86 -9.67
C GLY A 355 13.06 5.04 -9.06
N THR A 356 12.50 6.25 -9.06
CA THR A 356 13.20 7.44 -8.55
C THR A 356 13.45 7.35 -7.05
N SER A 357 12.52 6.76 -6.28
CA SER A 357 12.67 6.48 -4.85
C SER A 357 13.87 5.57 -4.60
N TYR A 358 13.88 4.38 -5.21
CA TYR A 358 14.97 3.40 -5.05
C TYR A 358 16.31 3.95 -5.52
N LYS A 359 16.37 4.68 -6.64
CA LYS A 359 17.60 5.34 -7.11
C LYS A 359 18.13 6.35 -6.09
N ARG A 360 17.26 7.07 -5.38
CA ARG A 360 17.68 8.01 -4.33
C ARG A 360 18.14 7.29 -3.06
N MET A 361 17.51 6.17 -2.69
CA MET A 361 17.96 5.30 -1.60
C MET A 361 19.36 4.72 -1.89
N GLN A 362 19.53 4.12 -3.07
CA GLN A 362 20.82 3.59 -3.54
C GLN A 362 21.91 4.67 -3.52
N LYS A 363 21.58 5.87 -4.03
CA LYS A 363 22.51 7.00 -3.96
C LYS A 363 22.86 7.38 -2.52
N ALA A 364 21.90 7.40 -1.60
CA ALA A 364 22.18 7.71 -0.20
C ALA A 364 23.09 6.68 0.45
N LEU A 365 22.93 5.39 0.13
CA LEU A 365 23.85 4.32 0.58
C LEU A 365 25.27 4.55 0.05
N VAL A 366 25.42 4.90 -1.24
CA VAL A 366 26.72 5.24 -1.84
C VAL A 366 27.32 6.49 -1.20
N ASP A 367 26.53 7.55 -1.00
CA ASP A 367 26.99 8.79 -0.38
C ASP A 367 27.43 8.54 1.08
N PHE A 368 26.73 7.67 1.82
CA PHE A 368 27.12 7.25 3.18
C PHE A 368 28.46 6.50 3.20
N ALA A 369 28.70 5.63 2.21
CA ALA A 369 29.93 4.83 2.12
C ALA A 369 31.14 5.62 1.60
N THR A 370 30.94 6.56 0.68
CA THR A 370 32.03 7.18 -0.08
C THR A 370 32.30 8.64 0.27
N ASN A 371 31.34 9.37 0.84
CA ASN A 371 31.48 10.78 1.17
C ASN A 371 31.61 10.99 2.68
N GLU A 372 32.84 11.23 3.14
CA GLU A 372 33.14 11.51 4.56
C GLU A 372 32.46 12.78 5.10
N GLN A 373 32.04 13.71 4.24
CA GLN A 373 31.34 14.94 4.63
C GLN A 373 29.81 14.78 4.65
N SER A 374 29.30 13.59 4.31
CA SER A 374 27.86 13.33 4.25
C SER A 374 27.17 13.44 5.62
N LEU A 375 27.89 13.19 6.72
CA LEU A 375 27.41 13.40 8.09
C LEU A 375 28.58 13.47 9.08
N SER A 376 28.30 13.84 10.34
CA SER A 376 29.32 13.89 11.39
C SER A 376 29.83 12.50 11.80
N GLY A 377 31.10 12.41 12.21
CA GLY A 377 31.69 11.14 12.69
C GLY A 377 30.93 10.49 13.86
N TYR A 378 30.32 11.28 14.74
CA TYR A 378 29.45 10.74 15.81
C TYR A 378 28.26 9.97 15.23
N LEU A 379 27.54 10.59 14.29
CA LEU A 379 26.38 9.97 13.64
C LEU A 379 26.78 8.76 12.80
N TYR A 380 27.96 8.80 12.17
CA TYR A 380 28.49 7.71 11.35
C TYR A 380 28.66 6.45 12.18
N HIS A 381 29.39 6.55 13.29
CA HIS A 381 29.60 5.43 14.20
C HIS A 381 28.31 4.98 14.89
N LYS A 382 27.41 5.91 15.23
CA LYS A 382 26.11 5.55 15.81
C LYS A 382 25.21 4.77 14.85
N ILE A 383 25.14 5.15 13.58
CA ILE A 383 24.36 4.42 12.56
C ILE A 383 24.96 3.02 12.34
N LEU A 384 26.28 2.87 12.30
CA LEU A 384 26.92 1.55 12.18
C LEU A 384 26.77 0.66 13.43
N GLY A 385 26.24 1.19 14.53
CA GLY A 385 26.07 0.43 15.78
C GLY A 385 27.35 0.30 16.62
N HIS A 386 28.35 1.13 16.35
CA HIS A 386 29.57 1.20 17.17
C HIS A 386 29.29 1.86 18.52
N GLU A 387 30.10 1.52 19.51
CA GLU A 387 30.09 2.24 20.79
C GLU A 387 30.76 3.60 20.62
N VAL A 388 30.04 4.66 20.98
CA VAL A 388 30.51 6.04 20.89
C VAL A 388 30.26 6.72 22.22
N VAL A 389 31.24 7.44 22.73
CA VAL A 389 31.10 8.26 23.94
C VAL A 389 30.02 9.33 23.68
N GLY A 390 29.13 9.52 24.66
CA GLY A 390 28.09 10.54 24.59
C GLY A 390 28.70 11.92 24.36
N VAL A 391 28.24 12.62 23.32
CA VAL A 391 28.61 14.00 23.02
C VAL A 391 27.40 14.88 23.28
N GLU A 392 27.57 15.92 24.08
CA GLU A 392 26.58 16.97 24.27
C GLU A 392 27.06 18.28 23.62
N PHE A 393 26.17 18.96 22.91
CA PHE A 393 26.42 20.29 22.40
C PHE A 393 26.36 21.32 23.53
N THR A 394 27.36 22.19 23.57
CA THR A 394 27.35 23.40 24.40
C THR A 394 26.34 24.39 23.84
N THR A 395 25.10 24.29 24.30
CA THR A 395 23.96 25.07 23.79
C THR A 395 23.23 25.76 24.93
N ASP A 396 23.09 27.08 24.85
CA ASP A 396 22.35 27.87 25.84
C ASP A 396 20.84 27.65 25.65
N ILE A 397 20.29 26.69 26.41
CA ILE A 397 18.86 26.39 26.35
C ILE A 397 18.06 27.57 26.92
N PRO A 398 17.02 28.06 26.22
CA PRO A 398 16.12 29.07 26.75
C PRO A 398 15.47 28.65 28.07
N SER A 399 15.38 29.57 29.04
CA SER A 399 14.74 29.29 30.34
C SER A 399 13.25 28.97 30.25
N LYS A 400 12.60 29.39 29.16
CA LYS A 400 11.21 29.03 28.82
C LYS A 400 11.18 28.45 27.41
N LEU A 401 10.69 27.22 27.30
CA LEU A 401 10.54 26.52 26.01
C LEU A 401 9.19 26.77 25.33
N THR A 402 8.31 27.57 25.94
CA THR A 402 7.01 27.94 25.37
C THR A 402 7.19 28.70 24.05
N VAL A 403 6.44 28.29 23.03
CA VAL A 403 6.43 28.93 21.71
C VAL A 403 5.09 29.62 21.50
N PRO A 404 5.08 30.89 21.03
CA PRO A 404 3.83 31.59 20.73
C PRO A 404 2.97 30.78 19.73
N LYS A 405 1.66 30.73 19.97
CA LYS A 405 0.66 30.03 19.13
C LYS A 405 0.75 28.49 19.14
N LEU A 406 1.65 27.89 19.91
CA LEU A 406 1.59 26.46 20.22
C LEU A 406 0.98 26.25 21.61
N ALA A 407 0.44 25.05 21.81
CA ALA A 407 0.00 24.61 23.13
C ALA A 407 1.17 24.59 24.13
N SER A 408 0.86 24.80 25.41
CA SER A 408 1.85 24.66 26.47
C SER A 408 2.35 23.22 26.54
N LEU A 409 3.67 23.06 26.63
CA LEU A 409 4.29 21.74 26.74
C LEU A 409 4.12 21.16 28.14
N ASN A 410 3.88 19.86 28.23
CA ASN A 410 3.96 19.10 29.47
C ASN A 410 5.40 18.71 29.81
N GLN A 411 5.61 18.06 30.96
CA GLN A 411 6.96 17.73 31.45
C GLN A 411 7.72 16.77 30.50
N SER A 412 7.08 15.73 29.97
CA SER A 412 7.72 14.81 29.01
C SER A 412 8.14 15.51 27.71
N GLN A 413 7.31 16.44 27.22
CA GLN A 413 7.59 17.22 26.02
C GLN A 413 8.71 18.24 26.27
N ILE A 414 8.73 18.90 27.43
CA ILE A 414 9.81 19.81 27.85
C ILE A 414 11.14 19.05 27.90
N HIS A 415 11.15 17.86 28.51
CA HIS A 415 12.33 17.01 28.56
C HIS A 415 12.80 16.60 27.16
N ALA A 416 11.88 16.16 26.29
CA ALA A 416 12.19 15.81 24.90
C ALA A 416 12.82 16.98 24.13
N VAL A 417 12.25 18.18 24.24
CA VAL A 417 12.80 19.39 23.60
C VAL A 417 14.18 19.72 24.15
N ALA A 418 14.34 19.75 25.47
CA ALA A 418 15.61 20.12 26.09
C ALA A 418 16.75 19.16 25.71
N THR A 419 16.48 17.85 25.67
CA THR A 419 17.45 16.83 25.27
C THR A 419 17.76 16.92 23.78
N ALA A 420 16.74 17.07 22.92
CA ALA A 420 16.92 17.20 21.48
C ALA A 420 17.81 18.37 21.08
N LEU A 421 17.76 19.48 21.82
CA LEU A 421 18.61 20.65 21.57
C LEU A 421 20.09 20.42 21.92
N LYS A 422 20.39 19.48 22.82
CA LYS A 422 21.76 19.19 23.29
C LYS A 422 22.40 18.01 22.58
N MET A 423 21.61 17.04 22.13
CA MET A 423 22.15 15.78 21.63
C MET A 423 22.33 15.79 20.11
N PRO A 424 23.42 15.18 19.59
CA PRO A 424 23.62 14.97 18.15
C PRO A 424 22.64 13.94 17.56
N LEU A 425 22.17 12.96 18.33
CA LEU A 425 21.15 12.01 17.93
C LEU A 425 20.10 11.92 19.04
N THR A 426 18.83 12.10 18.68
CA THR A 426 17.71 11.95 19.62
C THR A 426 16.62 11.11 18.97
N LEU A 427 16.12 10.12 19.71
CA LEU A 427 14.93 9.36 19.36
C LEU A 427 13.79 9.84 20.25
N ILE A 428 12.68 10.27 19.67
CA ILE A 428 11.46 10.63 20.40
C ILE A 428 10.38 9.63 20.04
N GLN A 429 9.97 8.81 21.01
CA GLN A 429 8.82 7.93 20.88
C GLN A 429 7.57 8.69 21.29
N GLY A 430 6.58 8.77 20.42
CA GLY A 430 5.30 9.39 20.76
C GLY A 430 4.12 8.50 20.45
N PRO A 431 3.50 7.90 21.47
CA PRO A 431 2.20 7.24 21.36
C PRO A 431 1.13 8.14 20.72
N PRO A 432 0.00 7.58 20.22
CA PRO A 432 -1.09 8.34 19.64
C PRO A 432 -1.57 9.47 20.56
N GLY A 433 -1.78 10.66 19.99
CA GLY A 433 -2.32 11.82 20.72
C GLY A 433 -1.36 12.51 21.69
N THR A 434 -0.09 12.09 21.80
CA THR A 434 0.88 12.66 22.77
C THR A 434 1.53 13.99 22.34
N GLY A 435 1.14 14.52 21.18
CA GLY A 435 1.63 15.80 20.68
C GLY A 435 2.99 15.74 19.98
N LYS A 436 3.37 14.61 19.36
CA LYS A 436 4.60 14.45 18.53
C LYS A 436 4.89 15.69 17.68
N THR A 437 3.94 16.08 16.83
CA THR A 437 4.12 17.19 15.88
C THR A 437 4.27 18.55 16.59
N VAL A 438 3.65 18.75 17.76
CA VAL A 438 3.81 19.98 18.57
C VAL A 438 5.21 20.04 19.18
N THR A 439 5.70 18.91 19.70
CA THR A 439 7.06 18.76 20.20
C THR A 439 8.08 19.00 19.08
N SER A 440 7.92 18.36 17.92
CA SER A 440 8.77 18.55 16.73
C SER A 440 8.81 20.01 16.29
N ALA A 441 7.65 20.67 16.17
CA ALA A 441 7.57 22.08 15.81
C ALA A 441 8.30 22.98 16.82
N THR A 442 8.23 22.65 18.11
CA THR A 442 8.93 23.40 19.17
C THR A 442 10.44 23.21 19.10
N ILE A 443 10.93 21.99 18.83
CA ILE A 443 12.36 21.71 18.60
C ILE A 443 12.86 22.55 17.42
N ILE A 444 12.15 22.50 16.28
CA ILE A 444 12.52 23.23 15.06
C ILE A 444 12.55 24.75 15.32
N TYR A 445 11.58 25.28 16.05
CA TYR A 445 11.54 26.69 16.43
C TYR A 445 12.80 27.12 17.20
N HIS A 446 13.18 26.38 18.24
CA HIS A 446 14.36 26.71 19.05
C HIS A 446 15.66 26.52 18.27
N LEU A 447 15.80 25.43 17.50
CA LEU A 447 16.97 25.21 16.64
C LEU A 447 17.16 26.34 15.62
N SER A 448 16.07 26.83 15.03
CA SER A 448 16.10 27.91 14.04
C SER A 448 16.64 29.21 14.65
N ARG A 449 16.27 29.50 15.91
CA ARG A 449 16.70 30.69 16.65
C ARG A 449 18.13 30.59 17.16
N LEU A 450 18.53 29.42 17.66
CA LEU A 450 19.85 29.18 18.25
C LEU A 450 20.97 29.21 17.20
N HIS A 451 20.78 28.49 16.10
CA HIS A 451 21.87 28.30 15.12
C HIS A 451 21.79 29.26 13.93
N LYS A 452 20.62 29.86 13.66
CA LYS A 452 20.36 30.66 12.43
C LYS A 452 20.81 29.94 11.16
N GLN A 453 20.76 28.60 11.18
CA GLN A 453 21.06 27.72 10.07
C GLN A 453 19.78 27.09 9.55
N ARG A 454 19.80 26.68 8.29
CA ARG A 454 18.67 25.99 7.65
C ARG A 454 18.47 24.63 8.27
N ILE A 455 17.21 24.29 8.55
CA ILE A 455 16.81 22.99 9.07
C ILE A 455 16.09 22.23 7.97
N LEU A 456 16.44 20.96 7.81
CA LEU A 456 15.70 20.03 6.95
C LEU A 456 14.69 19.26 7.80
N VAL A 457 13.45 19.27 7.36
CA VAL A 457 12.35 18.58 8.03
C VAL A 457 11.73 17.60 7.05
N CYS A 458 11.72 16.33 7.42
CA CYS A 458 11.25 15.24 6.59
C CYS A 458 10.20 14.38 7.28
N ALA A 459 9.41 13.68 6.48
CA ALA A 459 8.59 12.53 6.88
C ALA A 459 8.39 11.63 5.64
N PRO A 460 8.09 10.33 5.79
CA PRO A 460 7.84 9.46 4.64
C PRO A 460 6.57 9.86 3.86
N SER A 461 5.49 10.22 4.56
CA SER A 461 4.21 10.57 3.93
C SER A 461 4.07 12.07 3.67
N ASN A 462 3.40 12.44 2.57
CA ASN A 462 3.18 13.85 2.24
C ASN A 462 2.25 14.55 3.25
N VAL A 463 1.27 13.82 3.80
CA VAL A 463 0.32 14.35 4.80
C VAL A 463 1.06 14.76 6.07
N ALA A 464 1.98 13.91 6.56
CA ALA A 464 2.79 14.25 7.73
C ALA A 464 3.67 15.50 7.49
N VAL A 465 4.29 15.61 6.31
CA VAL A 465 5.07 16.80 5.94
C VAL A 465 4.19 18.06 5.91
N ASP A 466 2.99 17.96 5.36
CA ASP A 466 2.07 19.08 5.22
C ASP A 466 1.56 19.55 6.58
N HIS A 467 1.16 18.65 7.48
CA HIS A 467 0.77 18.98 8.86
C HIS A 467 1.87 19.72 9.63
N LEU A 468 3.12 19.24 9.52
CA LEU A 468 4.24 19.89 10.19
C LEU A 468 4.59 21.24 9.55
N THR A 469 4.53 21.35 8.22
CA THR A 469 4.72 22.61 7.48
C THR A 469 3.71 23.67 7.94
N GLU A 470 2.44 23.31 8.10
CA GLU A 470 1.40 24.22 8.54
C GLU A 470 1.65 24.75 9.95
N LYS A 471 1.97 23.86 10.90
CA LYS A 471 2.30 24.27 12.28
C LYS A 471 3.50 25.22 12.32
N LEU A 472 4.54 24.94 11.53
CA LEU A 472 5.73 25.81 11.43
C LEU A 472 5.40 27.18 10.83
N ALA A 473 4.53 27.23 9.82
CA ALA A 473 4.05 28.48 9.24
C ALA A 473 3.24 29.31 10.25
N GLN A 474 2.35 28.67 11.02
CA GLN A 474 1.51 29.33 12.02
C GLN A 474 2.34 30.06 13.09
N ILE A 475 3.44 29.45 13.54
CA ILE A 475 4.37 30.02 14.54
C ILE A 475 5.35 31.05 13.95
N GLY A 476 5.25 31.36 12.66
CA GLY A 476 5.98 32.44 12.00
C GLY A 476 7.38 32.08 11.50
N ILE A 477 7.68 30.79 11.31
CA ILE A 477 8.92 30.35 10.67
C ILE A 477 8.81 30.52 9.15
N LYS A 478 9.87 31.00 8.50
CA LYS A 478 9.98 31.05 7.04
C LYS A 478 10.19 29.66 6.45
N VAL A 479 9.08 28.92 6.32
CA VAL A 479 9.06 27.57 5.77
C VAL A 479 8.89 27.55 4.25
N VAL A 480 9.57 26.62 3.59
CA VAL A 480 9.39 26.26 2.19
C VAL A 480 9.07 24.77 2.08
N ARG A 481 7.91 24.46 1.50
CA ARG A 481 7.49 23.08 1.20
C ARG A 481 7.97 22.69 -0.19
N LEU A 482 8.89 21.73 -0.28
CA LEU A 482 9.39 21.21 -1.55
C LEU A 482 8.60 19.94 -1.93
N THR A 483 7.78 20.04 -2.96
CA THR A 483 7.01 18.92 -3.54
C THR A 483 7.72 18.33 -4.76
N ALA A 484 7.43 17.06 -5.05
CA ALA A 484 7.82 16.47 -6.33
C ALA A 484 7.14 17.23 -7.48
N ARG A 485 7.83 17.39 -8.61
CA ARG A 485 7.30 18.14 -9.78
C ARG A 485 5.95 17.60 -10.28
N LEU A 486 5.76 16.29 -10.21
CA LEU A 486 4.51 15.62 -10.60
C LEU A 486 3.33 15.98 -9.69
N ARG A 487 3.59 16.48 -8.48
CA ARG A 487 2.57 16.87 -7.50
C ARG A 487 2.40 18.39 -7.36
N GLU A 488 2.93 19.19 -8.29
CA GLU A 488 2.78 20.65 -8.21
C GLU A 488 1.33 21.12 -8.48
N ASP A 489 0.51 20.29 -9.14
CA ASP A 489 -0.90 20.58 -9.43
C ASP A 489 -1.87 19.97 -8.41
N VAL A 490 -1.36 19.17 -7.46
CA VAL A 490 -2.19 18.58 -6.39
C VAL A 490 -2.52 19.65 -5.35
N GLU A 491 -3.82 19.84 -5.08
CA GLU A 491 -4.26 20.74 -4.01
C GLU A 491 -3.83 20.19 -2.63
N SER A 492 -3.21 21.05 -1.84
CA SER A 492 -2.77 20.78 -0.46
C SER A 492 -3.09 21.99 0.41
N THR A 493 -3.35 21.77 1.70
CA THR A 493 -3.50 22.82 2.71
C THR A 493 -2.27 23.74 2.79
N THR A 494 -1.11 23.24 2.35
CA THR A 494 0.17 23.96 2.39
C THR A 494 0.60 24.54 1.05
N SER A 495 -0.28 24.57 0.04
CA SER A 495 0.01 25.10 -1.30
C SER A 495 0.58 26.53 -1.27
N SER A 496 0.19 27.36 -0.31
CA SER A 496 0.73 28.72 -0.13
C SER A 496 2.20 28.76 0.26
N HIS A 497 2.72 27.68 0.84
CA HIS A 497 4.09 27.49 1.29
C HIS A 497 4.95 26.67 0.31
N SER A 498 4.37 26.13 -0.75
CA SER A 498 5.09 25.32 -1.72
C SER A 498 6.11 26.14 -2.53
N LEU A 499 7.24 25.51 -2.89
CA LEU A 499 8.31 26.17 -3.66
C LEU A 499 7.78 26.71 -5.00
N HIS A 500 7.01 25.90 -5.73
CA HIS A 500 6.51 26.27 -7.05
C HIS A 500 5.53 27.46 -6.99
N LYS A 501 4.62 27.53 -6.01
CA LYS A 501 3.73 28.70 -5.84
C LYS A 501 4.50 29.92 -5.36
N LYS A 502 5.51 29.77 -4.50
CA LYS A 502 6.39 30.88 -4.10
C LYS A 502 7.16 31.45 -5.30
N VAL A 503 7.69 30.60 -6.17
CA VAL A 503 8.32 31.01 -7.43
C VAL A 503 7.33 31.79 -8.29
N GLN A 504 6.10 31.30 -8.48
CA GLN A 504 5.07 32.00 -9.25
C GLN A 504 4.76 33.40 -8.68
N ARG A 505 4.67 33.53 -7.35
CA ARG A 505 4.39 34.82 -6.67
C ARG A 505 5.56 35.79 -6.70
N MET A 506 6.80 35.29 -6.53
CA MET A 506 8.01 36.12 -6.44
C MET A 506 8.69 36.36 -7.79
N ALA A 507 8.27 35.64 -8.83
CA ALA A 507 8.81 35.78 -10.17
C ALA A 507 8.61 37.21 -10.71
N PRO A 508 9.61 37.81 -11.38
CA PRO A 508 9.44 39.06 -12.10
C PRO A 508 8.30 38.97 -13.13
N LYS A 509 7.63 40.09 -13.44
CA LYS A 509 6.53 40.14 -14.42
C LYS A 509 6.89 39.48 -15.76
N GLU A 510 8.13 39.63 -16.22
CA GLU A 510 8.63 38.96 -17.44
C GLU A 510 8.57 37.42 -17.32
N VAL A 511 9.00 36.87 -16.19
CA VAL A 511 8.98 35.42 -15.93
C VAL A 511 7.54 34.92 -15.75
N GLN A 512 6.68 35.69 -15.10
CA GLN A 512 5.25 35.37 -14.96
C GLN A 512 4.54 35.34 -16.33
N GLN A 513 4.82 36.31 -17.20
CA GLN A 513 4.29 36.33 -18.57
C GLN A 513 4.81 35.15 -19.41
N LEU A 514 6.08 34.79 -19.24
CA LEU A 514 6.66 33.63 -19.90
C LEU A 514 6.08 32.31 -19.37
N LEU A 515 5.81 32.21 -18.06
CA LEU A 515 5.13 31.06 -17.46
C LEU A 515 3.70 30.92 -18.00
N ALA A 516 2.92 32.02 -18.04
CA ALA A 516 1.58 32.02 -18.61
C ALA A 516 1.58 31.64 -20.10
N ARG A 517 2.54 32.16 -20.89
CA ARG A 517 2.72 31.78 -22.31
C ARG A 517 3.20 30.34 -22.48
N SER A 518 3.97 29.80 -21.54
CA SER A 518 4.39 28.39 -21.58
C SER A 518 3.20 27.42 -21.43
N GLN A 519 2.13 27.89 -20.78
CA GLN A 519 0.87 27.17 -20.57
C GLN A 519 -0.17 27.44 -21.67
N SER A 520 0.12 28.33 -22.63
CA SER A 520 -0.75 28.64 -23.77
C SER A 520 -0.44 27.79 -25.02
N GLU A 521 -1.41 27.66 -25.93
CA GLU A 521 -1.34 26.84 -27.15
C GLU A 521 -0.13 27.11 -28.06
N GLU A 522 0.37 28.36 -28.12
CA GLU A 522 1.51 28.73 -28.95
C GLU A 522 2.85 28.15 -28.45
N GLY A 523 2.92 27.73 -27.18
CA GLY A 523 4.13 27.24 -26.54
C GLY A 523 5.29 28.24 -26.56
N LEU A 524 6.48 27.78 -26.16
CA LEU A 524 7.71 28.57 -26.23
C LEU A 524 8.70 27.92 -27.17
N SER A 525 9.44 28.74 -27.94
CA SER A 525 10.65 28.27 -28.63
C SER A 525 11.61 27.60 -27.63
N LYS A 526 12.28 26.52 -28.05
CA LYS A 526 13.27 25.78 -27.23
C LYS A 526 14.27 26.70 -26.52
N LYS A 527 14.75 27.76 -27.20
CA LYS A 527 15.67 28.76 -26.60
C LYS A 527 15.02 29.57 -25.47
N LYS A 528 13.77 30.00 -25.64
CA LYS A 528 13.02 30.75 -24.61
C LYS A 528 12.65 29.84 -23.43
N GLN A 529 12.28 28.59 -23.69
CA GLN A 529 11.99 27.59 -22.66
C GLN A 529 13.23 27.28 -21.81
N ALA A 530 14.40 27.10 -22.44
CA ALA A 530 15.66 26.92 -21.71
C ALA A 530 16.03 28.16 -20.86
N ARG A 531 15.81 29.38 -21.38
CA ARG A 531 16.02 30.62 -20.62
C ARG A 531 15.07 30.71 -19.42
N LEU A 532 13.79 30.41 -19.63
CA LEU A 532 12.78 30.39 -18.57
C LEU A 532 13.16 29.38 -17.47
N GLN A 533 13.53 28.16 -17.84
CA GLN A 533 13.95 27.14 -16.88
C GLN A 533 15.15 27.58 -16.05
N ARG A 534 16.15 28.24 -16.66
CA ARG A 534 17.30 28.80 -15.93
C ARG A 534 16.88 29.89 -14.94
N GLN A 535 15.95 30.77 -15.33
CA GLN A 535 15.42 31.81 -14.44
C GLN A 535 14.63 31.21 -13.27
N ILE A 536 13.79 30.22 -13.54
CA ILE A 536 13.04 29.48 -12.51
C ILE A 536 14.01 28.82 -11.54
N THR A 537 15.00 28.08 -12.04
CA THR A 537 15.97 27.40 -11.17
C THR A 537 16.80 28.37 -10.33
N LYS A 538 17.13 29.56 -10.86
CA LYS A 538 17.77 30.62 -10.08
C LYS A 538 16.86 31.16 -8.97
N LEU A 539 15.57 31.37 -9.26
CA LEU A 539 14.58 31.79 -8.26
C LEU A 539 14.32 30.71 -7.21
N GLU A 540 14.23 29.44 -7.61
CA GLU A 540 14.11 28.30 -6.71
C GLU A 540 15.25 28.29 -5.69
N GLN A 541 16.50 28.43 -6.17
CA GLN A 541 17.68 28.51 -5.30
C GLN A 541 17.61 29.70 -4.34
N GLN A 542 17.26 30.89 -4.83
CA GLN A 542 17.13 32.08 -3.98
C GLN A 542 16.07 31.90 -2.87
N ILE A 543 14.93 31.29 -3.19
CA ILE A 543 13.87 31.04 -2.21
C ILE A 543 14.31 30.00 -1.18
N LEU A 544 14.96 28.91 -1.62
CA LEU A 544 15.48 27.88 -0.73
C LEU A 544 16.60 28.41 0.17
N GLU A 545 17.45 29.31 -0.33
CA GLU A 545 18.52 29.94 0.45
C GLU A 545 17.99 30.86 1.56
N LEU A 546 16.87 31.55 1.31
CA LEU A 546 16.22 32.47 2.25
C LEU A 546 15.31 31.77 3.27
N ALA A 547 15.03 30.48 3.10
CA ALA A 547 14.21 29.70 4.01
C ALA A 547 14.93 29.51 5.35
N GLU A 548 14.18 29.48 6.45
CA GLU A 548 14.67 28.99 7.75
C GLU A 548 14.53 27.46 7.84
N VAL A 549 13.44 26.94 7.27
CA VAL A 549 13.11 25.51 7.27
C VAL A 549 12.66 25.06 5.89
N ILE A 550 13.19 23.92 5.43
CA ILE A 550 12.74 23.24 4.22
C ILE A 550 12.02 21.95 4.63
N CYS A 551 10.76 21.82 4.23
CA CYS A 551 9.94 20.64 4.48
C CYS A 551 9.77 19.83 3.19
N CYS A 552 10.08 18.54 3.21
CA CYS A 552 9.88 17.63 2.07
C CYS A 552 9.71 16.19 2.55
N THR A 553 9.36 15.25 1.67
CA THR A 553 9.39 13.84 2.05
C THR A 553 10.84 13.34 2.19
N CYS A 554 11.08 12.22 2.88
CA CYS A 554 12.41 11.61 3.00
C CYS A 554 13.04 11.38 1.61
N VAL A 555 12.31 10.71 0.71
CA VAL A 555 12.71 10.60 -0.71
C VAL A 555 12.87 11.97 -1.37
N GLY A 556 12.00 12.92 -1.06
CA GLY A 556 12.03 14.31 -1.54
C GLY A 556 13.33 15.06 -1.24
N ALA A 557 14.03 14.72 -0.15
CA ALA A 557 15.32 15.31 0.21
C ALA A 557 16.42 15.02 -0.83
N GLY A 558 16.28 13.94 -1.60
CA GLY A 558 17.16 13.60 -2.72
C GLY A 558 16.92 14.40 -4.00
N ASP A 559 16.01 15.39 -4.00
CA ASP A 559 15.76 16.26 -5.15
C ASP A 559 17.01 17.07 -5.54
N PHE A 560 17.26 17.21 -6.85
CA PHE A 560 18.43 17.91 -7.37
C PHE A 560 18.49 19.36 -6.92
N ARG A 561 17.33 19.99 -6.63
CA ARG A 561 17.24 21.37 -6.12
C ARG A 561 17.92 21.52 -4.76
N LEU A 562 18.04 20.44 -4.00
CA LEU A 562 18.73 20.37 -2.70
C LEU A 562 20.14 19.76 -2.78
N SER A 563 20.67 19.50 -3.98
CA SER A 563 21.96 18.79 -4.15
C SER A 563 23.17 19.58 -3.65
N LYS A 564 23.10 20.92 -3.68
CA LYS A 564 24.19 21.82 -3.26
C LYS A 564 24.00 22.39 -1.85
N MET A 565 23.01 21.90 -1.12
CA MET A 565 22.66 22.40 0.20
C MET A 565 23.04 21.37 1.26
N GLU A 566 23.66 21.86 2.33
CA GLU A 566 23.94 21.09 3.54
C GLU A 566 22.98 21.49 4.65
N PHE A 567 22.60 20.51 5.47
CA PHE A 567 21.68 20.66 6.57
C PHE A 567 22.30 20.09 7.84
N ARG A 568 22.80 20.99 8.69
CA ARG A 568 23.38 20.61 10.00
C ARG A 568 22.37 19.86 10.87
N SER A 569 21.13 20.37 10.92
CA SER A 569 20.05 19.81 11.73
C SER A 569 18.97 19.22 10.83
N VAL A 570 18.68 17.94 11.05
CA VAL A 570 17.67 17.17 10.32
C VAL A 570 16.67 16.60 11.32
N LEU A 571 15.39 16.90 11.13
CA LEU A 571 14.30 16.26 11.90
C LEU A 571 13.47 15.41 10.95
N ILE A 572 13.22 14.17 11.35
CA ILE A 572 12.42 13.21 10.57
C ILE A 572 11.25 12.77 11.44
N ASP A 573 10.04 13.24 11.10
CA ASP A 573 8.78 12.85 11.76
C ASP A 573 8.22 11.59 11.11
N GLU A 574 7.48 10.80 11.88
CA GLU A 574 7.00 9.47 11.48
C GLU A 574 8.12 8.56 10.91
N SER A 575 9.33 8.62 11.48
CA SER A 575 10.50 7.90 10.97
C SER A 575 10.37 6.37 11.04
N THR A 576 9.45 5.85 11.85
CA THR A 576 9.16 4.41 11.97
C THR A 576 8.39 3.86 10.78
N GLN A 577 7.70 4.71 9.99
CA GLN A 577 7.03 4.30 8.75
C GLN A 577 7.99 4.20 7.54
N ALA A 578 9.25 4.57 7.70
CA ALA A 578 10.22 4.64 6.61
C ALA A 578 11.26 3.52 6.72
N THR A 579 11.66 2.94 5.60
CA THR A 579 12.78 2.00 5.57
C THR A 579 14.07 2.74 5.91
N GLU A 580 15.05 2.02 6.45
CA GLU A 580 16.33 2.61 6.82
C GLU A 580 17.05 3.33 5.65
N PRO A 581 17.10 2.79 4.41
CA PRO A 581 17.64 3.51 3.25
C PRO A 581 16.87 4.79 2.91
N GLU A 582 15.57 4.85 3.20
CA GLU A 582 14.75 6.04 2.97
C GLU A 582 15.10 7.18 3.94
N VAL A 583 15.20 6.86 5.24
CA VAL A 583 15.57 7.80 6.31
C VAL A 583 17.00 8.32 6.11
N LEU A 584 17.87 7.53 5.50
CA LEU A 584 19.26 7.90 5.24
C LEU A 584 19.37 9.06 4.22
N ILE A 585 18.44 9.19 3.27
CA ILE A 585 18.46 10.22 2.20
C ILE A 585 18.61 11.65 2.75
N PRO A 586 17.79 12.10 3.72
CA PRO A 586 17.99 13.42 4.33
C PRO A 586 19.19 13.48 5.28
N ILE A 587 19.61 12.38 5.91
CA ILE A 587 20.73 12.35 6.87
C ILE A 587 22.07 12.61 6.16
N VAL A 588 22.29 12.03 4.97
CA VAL A 588 23.56 12.17 4.22
C VAL A 588 23.77 13.56 3.59
N LYS A 589 22.94 14.55 3.95
CA LYS A 589 23.03 15.95 3.51
C LYS A 589 23.88 16.82 4.44
N GLY A 590 24.90 16.26 5.08
CA GLY A 590 25.80 16.95 6.01
C GLY A 590 25.27 17.03 7.44
N ALA A 591 24.44 16.07 7.87
CA ALA A 591 23.84 16.10 9.19
C ALA A 591 24.89 16.04 10.31
N LYS A 592 24.72 16.90 11.32
CA LYS A 592 25.47 16.86 12.59
C LYS A 592 24.55 16.67 13.79
N GLN A 593 23.27 16.95 13.62
CA GLN A 593 22.21 16.75 14.60
C GLN A 593 21.01 16.12 13.90
N VAL A 594 20.58 14.94 14.37
CA VAL A 594 19.46 14.19 13.84
C VAL A 594 18.45 13.93 14.96
N ILE A 595 17.19 14.28 14.70
CA ILE A 595 16.06 13.97 15.58
C ILE A 595 15.13 13.06 14.80
N LEU A 596 15.00 11.81 15.24
CA LEU A 596 14.03 10.86 14.70
C LEU A 596 12.83 10.83 15.64
N VAL A 597 11.64 11.09 15.10
CA VAL A 597 10.38 11.09 15.83
C VAL A 597 9.49 10.04 15.21
N GLY A 598 8.92 9.16 16.03
CA GLY A 598 8.08 8.07 15.53
C GLY A 598 7.50 7.25 16.66
N ASP A 599 6.93 6.11 16.30
CA ASP A 599 6.42 5.14 17.26
C ASP A 599 6.49 3.74 16.66
N HIS A 600 7.34 2.89 17.24
CA HIS A 600 7.59 1.53 16.75
C HIS A 600 6.47 0.55 17.11
N GLN A 601 5.47 1.00 17.88
CA GLN A 601 4.24 0.24 18.14
C GLN A 601 3.13 0.55 17.13
N GLN A 602 3.36 1.49 16.19
CA GLN A 602 2.46 1.81 15.07
C GLN A 602 2.97 1.16 13.78
N LEU A 603 2.31 1.43 12.64
CA LEU A 603 2.69 0.87 11.34
C LEU A 603 4.16 1.19 10.99
N GLY A 604 4.89 0.14 10.62
CA GLY A 604 6.22 0.20 10.05
C GLY A 604 6.21 0.47 8.54
N PRO A 605 7.37 0.37 7.86
CA PRO A 605 7.43 0.49 6.41
C PRO A 605 6.69 -0.64 5.70
N VAL A 606 6.08 -0.31 4.56
CA VAL A 606 5.40 -1.29 3.69
C VAL A 606 6.39 -1.76 2.61
N ASN A 607 6.76 -3.04 2.67
CA ASN A 607 7.57 -3.72 1.65
C ASN A 607 6.70 -4.61 0.76
N LEU A 608 6.91 -4.56 -0.54
CA LEU A 608 6.21 -5.37 -1.53
C LEU A 608 6.90 -6.74 -1.68
N ASP A 609 8.23 -6.77 -1.68
CA ASP A 609 8.98 -8.02 -1.75
C ASP A 609 9.11 -8.66 -0.36
N LYS A 610 8.55 -9.86 -0.24
CA LYS A 610 8.58 -10.61 1.03
C LYS A 610 10.01 -11.03 1.41
N LYS A 611 10.85 -11.38 0.44
CA LYS A 611 12.23 -11.84 0.71
C LYS A 611 13.07 -10.69 1.27
N ALA A 612 12.96 -9.49 0.69
CA ALA A 612 13.59 -8.29 1.21
C ALA A 612 13.04 -7.92 2.61
N GLY A 613 11.73 -8.04 2.81
CA GLY A 613 11.11 -7.85 4.13
C GLY A 613 11.63 -8.81 5.20
N GLU A 614 11.70 -10.11 4.90
CA GLU A 614 12.23 -11.15 5.79
C GLU A 614 13.73 -10.99 6.07
N ALA A 615 14.48 -10.45 5.11
CA ALA A 615 15.88 -10.07 5.30
C ALA A 615 16.05 -8.79 6.16
N GLY A 616 14.96 -8.16 6.61
CA GLY A 616 14.97 -7.07 7.58
C GLY A 616 14.67 -5.69 7.01
N LEU A 617 14.35 -5.55 5.71
CA LEU A 617 14.01 -4.24 5.12
C LEU A 617 12.75 -3.60 5.75
N ASN A 618 11.95 -4.40 6.46
CA ASN A 618 10.80 -3.95 7.25
C ASN A 618 11.18 -3.29 8.59
N GLN A 619 12.44 -3.38 9.03
CA GLN A 619 12.95 -2.72 10.22
C GLN A 619 13.36 -1.29 9.88
N SER A 620 12.77 -0.31 10.57
CA SER A 620 13.17 1.09 10.48
C SER A 620 14.49 1.37 11.18
N LEU A 621 15.20 2.43 10.76
CA LEU A 621 16.41 2.90 11.45
C LEU A 621 16.12 3.21 12.94
N PHE A 622 14.92 3.71 13.24
CA PHE A 622 14.48 4.02 14.60
C PHE A 622 14.47 2.76 15.48
N GLU A 623 13.89 1.66 14.98
CA GLU A 623 13.83 0.37 15.69
C GLU A 623 15.22 -0.24 15.86
N ARG A 624 16.03 -0.26 14.79
CA ARG A 624 17.38 -0.82 14.87
C ARG A 624 18.24 -0.08 15.91
N LEU A 625 18.13 1.24 15.99
CA LEU A 625 18.81 2.05 17.01
C LEU A 625 18.32 1.73 18.44
N ILE A 626 17.03 1.42 18.63
CA ILE A 626 16.51 0.95 19.92
C ILE A 626 17.10 -0.42 20.26
N CYS A 627 17.15 -1.36 19.31
CA CYS A 627 17.77 -2.67 19.50
C CYS A 627 19.27 -2.57 19.84
N LEU A 628 19.95 -1.53 19.36
CA LEU A 628 21.33 -1.19 19.70
C LEU A 628 21.50 -0.54 21.08
N GLY A 629 20.42 -0.34 21.83
CA GLY A 629 20.42 0.22 23.19
C GLY A 629 20.30 1.74 23.26
N ASN A 630 19.94 2.42 22.16
CA ASN A 630 19.63 3.86 22.24
C ASN A 630 18.23 4.04 22.82
N VAL A 631 18.15 4.65 24.01
CA VAL A 631 16.89 4.84 24.74
C VAL A 631 16.09 5.99 24.12
N PRO A 632 14.85 5.75 23.64
CA PRO A 632 14.01 6.82 23.13
C PRO A 632 13.37 7.61 24.27
N ILE A 633 13.19 8.91 24.05
CA ILE A 633 12.42 9.77 24.96
C ILE A 633 10.94 9.55 24.66
N ARG A 634 10.20 8.98 25.60
CA ARG A 634 8.77 8.72 25.45
C ARG A 634 7.95 9.96 25.84
N LEU A 635 6.99 10.33 25.00
CA LEU A 635 5.94 11.29 25.37
C LEU A 635 4.82 10.51 26.08
N GLU A 636 4.40 10.97 27.27
CA GLU A 636 3.64 10.11 28.19
C GLU A 636 2.15 10.48 28.33
N VAL A 637 1.73 11.66 27.87
CA VAL A 637 0.37 12.17 28.09
C VAL A 637 -0.35 12.35 26.75
N GLN A 638 -1.45 11.63 26.53
CA GLN A 638 -2.30 11.74 25.34
C GLN A 638 -3.39 12.81 25.51
N TYR A 639 -3.65 13.59 24.46
CA TYR A 639 -4.65 14.66 24.44
C TYR A 639 -5.72 14.46 23.36
N ARG A 640 -5.80 13.29 22.74
CA ARG A 640 -6.68 13.01 21.60
C ARG A 640 -7.99 12.36 22.03
N MET A 641 -7.91 11.22 22.70
CA MET A 641 -9.03 10.28 22.84
C MET A 641 -9.67 10.35 24.22
N HIS A 642 -10.94 9.97 24.33
CA HIS A 642 -11.62 9.73 25.61
C HIS A 642 -10.86 8.67 26.43
N PRO A 643 -10.76 8.78 27.77
CA PRO A 643 -10.01 7.84 28.61
C PRO A 643 -10.34 6.34 28.39
N SER A 644 -11.60 6.01 28.11
CA SER A 644 -12.00 4.62 27.83
C SER A 644 -11.45 4.07 26.51
N LEU A 645 -11.17 4.94 25.53
CA LEU A 645 -10.61 4.55 24.23
C LEU A 645 -9.10 4.31 24.34
N SER A 646 -8.40 5.07 25.18
CA SER A 646 -6.95 4.95 25.33
C SER A 646 -6.53 3.77 26.21
N GLU A 647 -7.43 3.25 27.05
CA GLU A 647 -7.14 2.20 28.03
C GLU A 647 -6.55 0.94 27.39
N PHE A 648 -7.20 0.41 26.35
CA PHE A 648 -6.72 -0.80 25.66
C PHE A 648 -5.35 -0.59 25.03
N SER A 649 -5.18 0.48 24.23
CA SER A 649 -3.92 0.74 23.55
C SER A 649 -2.79 1.03 24.55
N SER A 650 -3.07 1.74 25.64
CA SER A 650 -2.12 1.98 26.74
C SER A 650 -1.62 0.68 27.34
N ASN A 651 -2.53 -0.20 27.75
CA ASN A 651 -2.18 -1.44 28.44
C ASN A 651 -1.49 -2.45 27.52
N MET A 652 -1.93 -2.58 26.26
CA MET A 652 -1.43 -3.59 25.33
C MET A 652 -0.11 -3.21 24.68
N PHE A 653 0.10 -1.93 24.34
CA PHE A 653 1.25 -1.49 23.54
C PHE A 653 2.23 -0.59 24.30
N TYR A 654 1.81 0.00 25.41
CA TYR A 654 2.61 0.97 26.17
C TYR A 654 2.69 0.65 27.67
N GLU A 655 2.50 -0.62 28.05
CA GLU A 655 2.70 -1.12 29.42
C GLU A 655 1.84 -0.40 30.48
N GLY A 656 0.71 0.20 30.06
CA GLY A 656 -0.16 1.00 30.94
C GLY A 656 0.42 2.37 31.32
N LEU A 657 1.50 2.81 30.68
CA LEU A 657 2.20 4.07 31.01
C LEU A 657 1.64 5.30 30.30
N LEU A 658 0.71 5.15 29.35
CA LEU A 658 0.09 6.26 28.64
C LEU A 658 -0.99 6.92 29.52
N GLN A 659 -0.75 8.19 29.88
CA GLN A 659 -1.63 8.99 30.74
C GLN A 659 -2.61 9.81 29.90
N ASN A 660 -3.76 10.15 30.49
CA ASN A 660 -4.78 10.98 29.85
C ASN A 660 -4.61 12.46 30.28
N GLY A 661 -4.39 13.34 29.31
CA GLY A 661 -4.34 14.79 29.49
C GLY A 661 -5.68 15.49 29.30
N VAL A 662 -6.75 14.72 29.06
CA VAL A 662 -8.13 15.15 28.87
C VAL A 662 -9.05 14.30 29.74
N GLY A 663 -10.07 14.93 30.32
CA GLY A 663 -11.11 14.25 31.09
C GLY A 663 -12.15 13.57 30.21
N SER A 664 -13.05 12.80 30.84
CA SER A 664 -14.20 12.21 30.14
C SER A 664 -15.16 13.29 29.63
N GLU A 665 -15.35 14.34 30.43
CA GLU A 665 -16.14 15.52 30.11
C GLU A 665 -15.64 16.26 28.87
N ASP A 666 -14.31 16.37 28.68
CA ASP A 666 -13.68 17.04 27.53
C ASP A 666 -13.90 16.28 26.20
N ARG A 667 -14.33 15.03 26.27
CA ARG A 667 -14.54 14.13 25.13
C ARG A 667 -15.95 13.55 25.11
N SER A 668 -16.87 14.19 25.82
CA SER A 668 -18.30 13.88 25.80
C SER A 668 -19.02 14.77 24.80
N TRP A 669 -20.02 14.22 24.09
CA TRP A 669 -20.89 15.01 23.21
C TRP A 669 -22.16 15.41 23.98
N PRO A 670 -22.41 16.72 24.20
CA PRO A 670 -23.59 17.16 24.93
C PRO A 670 -24.87 16.72 24.24
N ASP A 671 -25.84 16.23 25.02
CA ASP A 671 -27.18 15.83 24.54
C ASP A 671 -27.18 14.76 23.42
N SER A 672 -26.12 13.95 23.31
CA SER A 672 -26.10 12.84 22.36
C SER A 672 -27.19 11.82 22.70
N ALA A 673 -28.00 11.48 21.69
CA ALA A 673 -28.98 10.41 21.76
C ALA A 673 -28.44 9.10 21.15
N PHE A 674 -27.14 9.07 20.79
CA PHE A 674 -26.51 7.90 20.22
C PHE A 674 -26.58 6.73 21.23
N PRO A 675 -27.04 5.53 20.80
CA PRO A 675 -27.33 4.43 21.70
C PRO A 675 -26.04 3.68 22.08
N TRP A 676 -25.13 4.33 22.81
CA TRP A 676 -23.96 3.67 23.37
C TRP A 676 -24.38 2.54 24.31
N PRO A 677 -23.83 1.31 24.19
CA PRO A 677 -24.18 0.21 25.10
C PRO A 677 -23.89 0.52 26.57
N VAL A 678 -22.85 1.32 26.82
CA VAL A 678 -22.48 1.85 28.13
C VAL A 678 -22.41 3.36 28.02
N ALA A 679 -23.22 4.09 28.80
CA ALA A 679 -23.41 5.53 28.66
C ALA A 679 -22.10 6.34 28.78
N ASP A 680 -21.22 5.96 29.71
CA ASP A 680 -19.98 6.68 30.00
C ASP A 680 -18.78 6.20 29.16
N SER A 681 -19.01 5.28 28.21
CA SER A 681 -17.96 4.70 27.38
C SER A 681 -18.34 4.80 25.90
N PRO A 682 -17.83 5.82 25.17
CA PRO A 682 -18.16 6.07 23.76
C PRO A 682 -17.43 5.08 22.81
N MET A 683 -17.61 3.79 23.05
CA MET A 683 -17.13 2.70 22.19
C MET A 683 -18.05 1.49 22.25
N MET A 684 -18.09 0.73 21.16
CA MET A 684 -18.77 -0.56 21.11
C MET A 684 -18.13 -1.46 20.06
N PHE A 685 -18.16 -2.77 20.29
CA PHE A 685 -17.89 -3.76 19.26
C PHE A 685 -19.22 -4.38 18.83
N TRP A 686 -19.69 -4.05 17.63
CA TRP A 686 -20.94 -4.59 17.10
C TRP A 686 -20.68 -5.89 16.32
N GLY A 687 -20.97 -7.03 16.96
CA GLY A 687 -20.82 -8.35 16.34
C GLY A 687 -21.73 -8.54 15.12
N ASN A 688 -21.12 -8.60 13.92
CA ASN A 688 -21.81 -8.83 12.65
C ASN A 688 -21.50 -10.25 12.15
N TYR A 689 -22.53 -11.05 11.88
CA TYR A 689 -22.38 -12.45 11.44
C TYR A 689 -22.59 -12.61 9.93
N GLY A 690 -22.14 -11.63 9.15
CA GLY A 690 -22.18 -11.66 7.69
C GLY A 690 -21.04 -12.52 7.12
N LYS A 691 -21.17 -12.99 5.89
CA LYS A 691 -20.11 -13.74 5.19
C LYS A 691 -19.22 -12.79 4.38
N GLU A 692 -17.92 -13.08 4.33
CA GLU A 692 -16.99 -12.37 3.42
C GLU A 692 -17.21 -12.80 1.97
N GLU A 693 -17.00 -11.87 1.05
CA GLU A 693 -17.07 -12.14 -0.38
C GLU A 693 -15.82 -11.58 -1.08
N ILE A 694 -15.41 -12.24 -2.17
CA ILE A 694 -14.35 -11.69 -3.02
C ILE A 694 -14.90 -10.45 -3.72
N SER A 695 -14.14 -9.36 -3.65
CA SER A 695 -14.45 -8.12 -4.36
C SER A 695 -14.34 -8.31 -5.87
N SER A 696 -14.85 -7.33 -6.62
CA SER A 696 -14.79 -7.31 -8.07
C SER A 696 -13.35 -7.38 -8.65
N SER A 697 -12.34 -7.10 -7.81
CA SER A 697 -10.90 -7.16 -8.12
C SER A 697 -10.27 -8.54 -8.09
N GLY A 698 -10.94 -9.53 -7.50
CA GLY A 698 -10.35 -10.84 -7.23
C GLY A 698 -9.40 -10.88 -6.03
N ASN A 699 -8.70 -9.78 -5.71
CA ASN A 699 -7.58 -9.76 -4.75
C ASN A 699 -7.91 -9.09 -3.40
N SER A 700 -9.12 -8.54 -3.26
CA SER A 700 -9.61 -7.91 -2.03
C SER A 700 -10.93 -8.52 -1.59
N PHE A 701 -11.37 -8.21 -0.37
CA PHE A 701 -12.58 -8.75 0.24
C PHE A 701 -13.58 -7.64 0.57
N LEU A 702 -14.86 -8.01 0.67
CA LEU A 702 -15.92 -7.14 1.16
C LEU A 702 -16.93 -7.93 2.01
N ASN A 703 -17.69 -7.23 2.83
CA ASN A 703 -18.76 -7.78 3.65
C ASN A 703 -19.99 -6.87 3.57
N ARG A 704 -21.05 -7.38 2.94
CA ARG A 704 -22.28 -6.63 2.67
C ARG A 704 -23.02 -6.24 3.95
N LEU A 705 -23.11 -7.15 4.92
CA LEU A 705 -23.83 -6.89 6.17
C LEU A 705 -23.14 -5.78 6.97
N GLU A 706 -21.81 -5.81 7.04
CA GLU A 706 -21.04 -4.75 7.67
C GLU A 706 -21.28 -3.39 6.99
N ALA A 707 -21.22 -3.33 5.65
CA ALA A 707 -21.46 -2.10 4.90
C ALA A 707 -22.87 -1.52 5.14
N MET A 708 -23.90 -2.38 5.19
CA MET A 708 -25.27 -1.98 5.54
C MET A 708 -25.37 -1.40 6.94
N ASN A 709 -24.64 -1.97 7.90
CA ASN A 709 -24.68 -1.54 9.30
C ASN A 709 -23.88 -0.25 9.53
N VAL A 710 -22.80 -0.03 8.78
CA VAL A 710 -22.07 1.25 8.78
C VAL A 710 -22.95 2.41 8.31
N GLU A 711 -23.71 2.22 7.23
CA GLU A 711 -24.65 3.24 6.76
C GLU A 711 -25.67 3.62 7.85
N LYS A 712 -26.18 2.64 8.60
CA LYS A 712 -27.09 2.90 9.73
C LYS A 712 -26.42 3.67 10.87
N ILE A 713 -25.16 3.36 11.19
CA ILE A 713 -24.40 4.09 12.23
C ILE A 713 -24.21 5.54 11.79
N ILE A 714 -23.74 5.78 10.56
CA ILE A 714 -23.53 7.13 10.02
C ILE A 714 -24.84 7.91 10.03
N THR A 715 -25.93 7.28 9.58
CA THR A 715 -27.28 7.88 9.61
C THR A 715 -27.69 8.28 11.03
N ARG A 716 -27.36 7.45 12.03
CA ARG A 716 -27.65 7.77 13.43
C ARG A 716 -26.80 8.94 13.93
N LEU A 717 -25.52 8.99 13.60
CA LEU A 717 -24.63 10.12 13.91
C LEU A 717 -25.13 11.42 13.27
N PHE A 718 -25.58 11.38 12.02
CA PHE A 718 -26.19 12.54 11.35
C PHE A 718 -27.48 13.03 12.00
N ARG A 719 -28.24 12.15 12.68
CA ARG A 719 -29.42 12.54 13.46
C ARG A 719 -29.06 13.17 14.80
N ASP A 720 -27.88 12.86 15.33
CA ASP A 720 -27.30 13.46 16.53
C ASP A 720 -26.56 14.79 16.24
N GLY A 721 -26.64 15.28 15.00
CA GLY A 721 -26.06 16.57 14.61
C GLY A 721 -24.57 16.53 14.25
N ILE A 722 -23.98 15.35 14.14
CA ILE A 722 -22.57 15.19 13.75
C ILE A 722 -22.40 15.51 12.26
N GLU A 723 -21.39 16.31 11.94
CA GLU A 723 -21.07 16.71 10.56
C GLU A 723 -20.20 15.65 9.85
N PRO A 724 -20.28 15.53 8.52
CA PRO A 724 -19.56 14.49 7.77
C PRO A 724 -18.04 14.48 7.98
N HIS A 725 -17.42 15.66 8.05
CA HIS A 725 -15.96 15.78 8.23
C HIS A 725 -15.48 15.27 9.59
N GLN A 726 -16.37 15.13 10.58
CA GLN A 726 -16.09 14.60 11.91
C GLN A 726 -16.11 13.06 11.96
N ILE A 727 -16.55 12.40 10.90
CA ILE A 727 -16.69 10.94 10.82
C ILE A 727 -15.62 10.37 9.88
N GLY A 728 -14.95 9.31 10.33
CA GLY A 728 -14.04 8.51 9.51
C GLY A 728 -14.46 7.04 9.50
N VAL A 729 -14.47 6.42 8.32
CA VAL A 729 -14.66 4.98 8.14
C VAL A 729 -13.34 4.37 7.71
N ILE A 730 -12.87 3.40 8.48
CA ILE A 730 -11.59 2.73 8.26
C ILE A 730 -11.86 1.26 7.94
N THR A 731 -11.28 0.78 6.84
CA THR A 731 -11.34 -0.63 6.45
C THR A 731 -10.00 -1.10 5.91
N PRO A 732 -9.53 -2.30 6.28
CA PRO A 732 -8.29 -2.88 5.75
C PRO A 732 -8.37 -3.20 4.26
N TYR A 733 -9.57 -3.54 3.77
CA TYR A 733 -9.75 -4.03 2.40
C TYR A 733 -10.25 -2.93 1.47
N GLU A 734 -9.51 -2.70 0.40
CA GLU A 734 -9.90 -1.79 -0.68
C GLU A 734 -11.25 -2.16 -1.32
N GLY A 735 -11.53 -3.46 -1.46
CA GLY A 735 -12.83 -3.95 -1.94
C GLY A 735 -14.00 -3.49 -1.07
N GLN A 736 -13.82 -3.47 0.25
CA GLN A 736 -14.82 -2.95 1.18
C GLN A 736 -14.92 -1.42 1.11
N ARG A 737 -13.79 -0.72 0.97
CA ARG A 737 -13.75 0.75 0.84
C ARG A 737 -14.57 1.21 -0.37
N ALA A 738 -14.30 0.62 -1.53
CA ALA A 738 -15.02 0.91 -2.77
C ALA A 738 -16.50 0.55 -2.65
N TYR A 739 -16.82 -0.63 -2.11
CA TYR A 739 -18.19 -1.09 -1.94
C TYR A 739 -19.00 -0.15 -1.04
N ILE A 740 -18.44 0.33 0.07
CA ILE A 740 -19.14 1.25 0.98
C ILE A 740 -19.39 2.60 0.33
N ALA A 741 -18.40 3.15 -0.39
CA ALA A 741 -18.56 4.42 -1.10
C ALA A 741 -19.73 4.34 -2.10
N GLN A 742 -19.79 3.26 -2.90
CA GLN A 742 -20.89 3.02 -3.84
C GLN A 742 -22.22 2.73 -3.11
N TYR A 743 -22.18 1.92 -2.05
CA TYR A 743 -23.38 1.53 -1.29
C TYR A 743 -24.05 2.73 -0.65
N MET A 744 -23.29 3.59 0.04
CA MET A 744 -23.81 4.80 0.67
C MET A 744 -24.40 5.74 -0.37
N GLN A 745 -23.76 5.86 -1.54
CA GLN A 745 -24.32 6.63 -2.64
C GLN A 745 -25.65 6.08 -3.13
N MET A 746 -25.87 4.76 -3.22
CA MET A 746 -27.11 4.20 -3.79
C MET A 746 -28.24 4.02 -2.78
N ASN A 747 -27.91 3.73 -1.52
CA ASN A 747 -28.85 3.26 -0.50
C ASN A 747 -28.98 4.20 0.72
N SER A 748 -28.57 5.47 0.60
CA SER A 748 -28.72 6.48 1.66
C SER A 748 -30.15 6.50 2.22
N LEU A 749 -30.32 6.20 3.51
CA LEU A 749 -31.62 6.22 4.19
C LEU A 749 -32.22 7.64 4.28
N ILE A 750 -31.39 8.67 4.24
CA ILE A 750 -31.81 10.08 4.21
C ILE A 750 -31.51 10.66 2.82
N VAL A 751 -32.49 10.60 1.92
CA VAL A 751 -32.37 11.04 0.53
C VAL A 751 -31.92 12.50 0.41
N GLU A 752 -32.38 13.38 1.31
CA GLU A 752 -32.00 14.81 1.35
C GLU A 752 -30.53 15.05 1.75
N LYS A 753 -29.91 14.09 2.45
CA LYS A 753 -28.52 14.15 2.92
C LYS A 753 -27.57 13.26 2.10
N ARG A 754 -28.00 12.77 0.93
CA ARG A 754 -27.18 11.90 0.07
C ARG A 754 -25.80 12.50 -0.28
N SER A 755 -25.73 13.82 -0.44
CA SER A 755 -24.46 14.54 -0.63
C SER A 755 -23.55 14.50 0.60
N GLN A 756 -24.10 14.44 1.81
CA GLN A 756 -23.34 14.40 3.06
C GLN A 756 -22.61 13.07 3.26
N TYR A 757 -23.17 11.95 2.78
CA TYR A 757 -22.47 10.65 2.85
C TYR A 757 -21.20 10.62 2.00
N VAL A 758 -21.15 11.40 0.92
CA VAL A 758 -19.97 11.49 0.04
C VAL A 758 -18.83 12.24 0.72
N GLU A 759 -19.13 13.14 1.66
CA GLU A 759 -18.15 13.90 2.42
C GLU A 759 -17.54 13.11 3.59
N VAL A 760 -18.14 11.96 3.96
CA VAL A 760 -17.57 11.07 4.97
C VAL A 760 -16.33 10.39 4.41
N GLU A 761 -15.22 10.50 5.15
CA GLU A 761 -13.93 9.96 4.72
C GLU A 761 -13.91 8.43 4.90
N VAL A 762 -13.85 7.68 3.79
CA VAL A 762 -13.70 6.21 3.78
C VAL A 762 -12.32 5.83 3.25
N THR A 763 -11.47 5.25 4.09
CA THR A 763 -10.07 5.01 3.74
C THR A 763 -9.48 3.75 4.40
N SER A 764 -8.25 3.40 4.02
CA SER A 764 -7.49 2.31 4.67
C SER A 764 -6.80 2.78 5.94
N VAL A 765 -6.39 1.83 6.78
CA VAL A 765 -5.68 2.12 8.04
C VAL A 765 -4.37 2.86 7.77
N ASP A 766 -3.60 2.43 6.76
CA ASP A 766 -2.33 3.05 6.35
C ASP A 766 -2.53 4.51 5.91
N ALA A 767 -3.59 4.79 5.17
CA ALA A 767 -3.87 6.13 4.67
C ALA A 767 -4.39 7.08 5.77
N PHE A 768 -4.97 6.53 6.84
CA PHE A 768 -5.50 7.28 7.98
C PHE A 768 -4.44 7.61 9.04
N GLN A 769 -3.27 6.97 9.00
CA GLN A 769 -2.20 7.20 9.98
C GLN A 769 -1.81 8.69 10.05
N GLY A 770 -1.68 9.20 11.28
CA GLY A 770 -1.38 10.61 11.54
C GLY A 770 -2.58 11.56 11.42
N ARG A 771 -3.78 11.05 11.09
CA ARG A 771 -5.04 11.81 11.11
C ARG A 771 -5.86 11.51 12.36
N GLU A 772 -6.92 12.27 12.56
CA GLU A 772 -7.88 12.10 13.65
C GLU A 772 -9.26 12.55 13.20
N LYS A 773 -10.30 11.97 13.81
CA LYS A 773 -11.72 12.30 13.65
C LYS A 773 -12.38 12.18 15.00
N ASP A 774 -13.52 12.84 15.17
CA ASP A 774 -14.30 12.75 16.40
C ASP A 774 -14.94 11.36 16.54
N PHE A 775 -15.40 10.77 15.43
CA PHE A 775 -15.97 9.42 15.40
C PHE A 775 -15.28 8.55 14.33
N ILE A 776 -14.86 7.35 14.75
CA ILE A 776 -14.26 6.33 13.87
C ILE A 776 -15.16 5.11 13.83
N ILE A 777 -15.38 4.59 12.63
CA ILE A 777 -16.05 3.31 12.38
C ILE A 777 -15.04 2.38 11.72
N LEU A 778 -14.64 1.33 12.43
CA LEU A 778 -13.73 0.31 11.93
C LEU A 778 -14.51 -0.89 11.40
N LEU A 779 -14.12 -1.38 10.22
CA LEU A 779 -14.68 -2.54 9.57
C LEU A 779 -13.65 -3.65 9.49
N CYS A 780 -13.98 -4.84 9.99
CA CYS A 780 -13.05 -5.97 10.02
C CYS A 780 -13.15 -6.83 8.75
N VAL A 781 -14.32 -6.87 8.10
CA VAL A 781 -14.64 -7.56 6.84
C VAL A 781 -14.58 -9.09 6.90
N ARG A 782 -13.52 -9.66 7.49
CA ARG A 782 -13.22 -11.10 7.43
C ARG A 782 -14.18 -11.93 8.27
N ALA A 783 -14.79 -12.92 7.62
CA ALA A 783 -15.72 -13.86 8.20
C ALA A 783 -15.75 -15.12 7.33
N ASN A 784 -14.97 -16.13 7.71
CA ASN A 784 -14.81 -17.41 7.02
C ASN A 784 -14.63 -18.57 8.01
N ASP A 785 -14.92 -19.79 7.56
CA ASP A 785 -14.89 -20.99 8.41
C ASP A 785 -13.47 -21.39 8.84
N ASP A 786 -12.47 -21.02 8.04
CA ASP A 786 -11.04 -21.27 8.30
C ASP A 786 -10.45 -20.34 9.38
N ARG A 787 -11.23 -19.37 9.88
CA ARG A 787 -10.80 -18.33 10.83
C ARG A 787 -9.59 -17.53 10.34
N ALA A 788 -9.39 -17.47 9.03
CA ALA A 788 -8.28 -16.76 8.40
C ALA A 788 -8.57 -15.26 8.35
N ILE A 789 -7.73 -14.46 9.02
CA ILE A 789 -7.90 -13.00 9.08
C ILE A 789 -7.03 -12.23 8.07
N GLY A 790 -6.12 -12.91 7.37
CA GLY A 790 -5.17 -12.27 6.46
C GLY A 790 -4.31 -11.24 7.21
N PHE A 791 -4.06 -10.09 6.58
CA PHE A 791 -3.30 -8.99 7.22
C PHE A 791 -4.07 -8.25 8.32
N CYS A 792 -5.34 -8.60 8.61
CA CYS A 792 -6.03 -8.04 9.79
C CYS A 792 -5.33 -8.40 11.11
N GLY A 793 -4.50 -9.44 11.13
CA GLY A 793 -3.62 -9.74 12.28
C GLY A 793 -2.55 -8.67 12.55
N ILE A 794 -2.38 -7.71 11.64
CA ILE A 794 -1.42 -6.59 11.71
C ILE A 794 -2.15 -5.27 12.06
N LEU A 795 -3.49 -5.25 12.11
CA LEU A 795 -4.26 -4.05 12.45
C LEU A 795 -4.20 -3.76 13.94
N VAL A 796 -3.12 -3.10 14.34
CA VAL A 796 -3.01 -2.43 15.62
C VAL A 796 -3.63 -1.04 15.45
N VAL A 797 -4.83 -0.87 16.02
CA VAL A 797 -5.55 0.43 16.04
C VAL A 797 -5.11 1.27 17.23
#